data_AF-A0A7C7XE99-F1
#
_entry.id   AF-A0A7C7XE99-F1
#
_cell.length_a   1.000
_cell.length_b   1.000
_cell.length_c   1.000
_cell.angle_alpha   90.00
_cell.angle_beta   90.00
_cell.angle_gamma   90.00
#
_symmetry.space_group_name_H-M   'P 1'
#
loop_
_entity.id
_entity.type
_entity.pdbx_description
1 polymer ?
#
loop_
_entity_poly.entity_id
_entity_poly.type
_entity_poly.pdbx_seq_one_letter_code
_entity_poly.pdbx_strand_id
1 'polypeptide(L)'
;LVPAAPSVVAYDRNQCLEFATGSAERVLGPEFAALDRYPVRVRLPDEPLMLVDRILSVEGVKGSMQGGRVVTEHDVLPDAWYLDGAHMPVCISVEAGQADLFLCSYLGIDLEVQGTRSYRLLDATVTFHGGLPRPDDVVRYDIHIDRFVRQGDTYLFFFWFEGTLAGRTVLTMEHGCAGFFTEQETEASGGILLTADDQALAPGRRPADWRELVPMRVESYAAAQIEALRRGDLAECFGPPFDRLGLRTPVRLPGGRMRLIDRVVEVDPTGGRFGLGLIRAEADIRGDEWFLTCHFVDDMVMPGTLMYECCLHTLRVFLMRMGWVTEQTGVSYEPVPGAASALRCRGPVTQTTQIVTYEVYITELGYRPEPFALADALIYADGHRIVQFTNMSLQMTGATREQIETTWRPTQAAAGSVSVVPPDRALVTAIGDTAVPESRPPLYDNDRILAFAVGKPSEAFGEPYCVFDADRRIARLPGPPFKFLDRITAIHADAWELAPGGWIEAQYDVPEDAWYFRANRQRAMPFAVVLEIALQPCGWLAAYLGSALRSRDDLSFRNLGGTATLYEEVFNDAGTLTVRVRITKGSEAAGMIVQSFDMQVWRAGRIVYDGDTQFGFFSSAALARQVGIRDASDRRWVPPADEVGRARRFALDTSAPVTPDDPDGRAPDNGLVLPAHALRMVDEIELFVPNGGPNGLGFIRGVKQVDPHEWFFAAHFYQDPVCPGSLGLESFLQLLKLAALDRWGERVQHTHRFEPIALGHTHTWIYRGQIVPRHRRVEVEVVVTGVEEGPTPMITGDGFLSVDGTPIYEVQAFGMRLVV
;
A
#
# COMPACT_ATOMS: atom_id res chain seq x y z
N LEU A 1 -22.59 22.24 18.69
CA LEU A 1 -21.12 22.13 18.66
C LEU A 1 -20.56 23.43 19.23
N VAL A 2 -20.00 23.37 20.44
CA VAL A 2 -19.23 24.50 20.99
C VAL A 2 -17.94 24.58 20.16
N PRO A 3 -17.53 25.74 19.63
CA PRO A 3 -16.28 25.84 18.88
C PRO A 3 -15.12 25.47 19.80
N ALA A 4 -14.21 24.62 19.32
CA ALA A 4 -12.95 24.39 20.01
C ALA A 4 -12.22 25.73 20.20
N ALA A 5 -11.64 25.95 21.39
CA ALA A 5 -10.87 27.16 21.66
C ALA A 5 -9.72 27.29 20.64
N PRO A 6 -9.44 28.50 20.11
CA PRO A 6 -8.40 28.69 19.11
C PRO A 6 -7.04 28.27 19.69
N SER A 7 -6.34 27.37 18.99
CA SER A 7 -4.96 27.03 19.29
C SER A 7 -4.10 28.30 19.22
N VAL A 8 -3.27 28.53 20.23
CA VAL A 8 -2.31 29.64 20.21
C VAL A 8 -1.33 29.39 19.07
N VAL A 9 -1.34 30.23 18.04
CA VAL A 9 -0.38 30.20 16.92
C VAL A 9 0.86 31.03 17.28
N ALA A 10 2.04 30.57 16.89
CA ALA A 10 3.30 31.31 17.10
C ALA A 10 3.47 32.43 16.06
N TYR A 11 3.15 32.14 14.79
CA TYR A 11 3.10 33.11 13.71
C TYR A 11 1.89 32.85 12.82
N ASP A 12 1.09 33.87 12.56
CA ASP A 12 -0.06 33.79 11.64
C ASP A 12 0.34 33.98 10.16
N ARG A 13 -0.60 33.79 9.23
CA ARG A 13 -0.37 33.94 7.79
C ARG A 13 0.24 35.29 7.42
N ASN A 14 -0.22 36.38 8.04
CA ASN A 14 0.28 37.72 7.74
C ASN A 14 1.74 37.87 8.18
N GLN A 15 2.12 37.31 9.33
CA GLN A 15 3.50 37.30 9.79
C GLN A 15 4.38 36.41 8.92
N CYS A 16 3.87 35.28 8.43
CA CYS A 16 4.61 34.40 7.53
C CYS A 16 4.83 35.10 6.16
N LEU A 17 3.81 35.79 5.63
CA LEU A 17 3.93 36.60 4.40
C LEU A 17 4.86 37.83 4.60
N GLU A 18 4.79 38.46 5.76
CA GLU A 18 5.70 39.54 6.16
C GLU A 18 7.15 39.05 6.21
N PHE A 19 7.40 37.81 6.63
CA PHE A 19 8.73 37.21 6.56
C PHE A 19 9.17 36.94 5.11
N ALA A 20 8.24 36.46 4.27
CA ALA A 20 8.48 36.15 2.86
C ALA A 20 8.88 37.40 2.05
N THR A 21 8.06 38.45 2.06
CA THR A 21 8.23 39.62 1.17
C THR A 21 8.62 40.90 1.89
N GLY A 22 8.33 40.99 3.19
CA GLY A 22 8.54 42.17 4.01
C GLY A 22 9.82 42.13 4.85
N SER A 23 9.67 42.51 6.11
CA SER A 23 10.74 42.73 7.08
C SER A 23 10.92 41.53 8.00
N ALA A 24 12.12 40.98 8.01
CA ALA A 24 12.54 40.00 9.00
C ALA A 24 12.56 40.61 10.40
N GLU A 25 12.91 41.89 10.56
CA GLU A 25 12.90 42.58 11.86
C GLU A 25 11.51 42.55 12.51
N ARG A 26 10.46 42.84 11.73
CA ARG A 26 9.08 42.86 12.24
C ARG A 26 8.58 41.50 12.70
N VAL A 27 9.14 40.41 12.16
CA VAL A 27 8.74 39.03 12.50
C VAL A 27 9.65 38.41 13.55
N LEU A 28 10.95 38.52 13.37
CA LEU A 28 11.96 37.85 14.20
C LEU A 28 12.51 38.73 15.32
N GLY A 29 12.38 40.05 15.24
CA GLY A 29 12.85 40.99 16.26
C GLY A 29 14.04 41.85 15.84
N PRO A 30 14.41 42.85 16.66
CA PRO A 30 15.42 43.86 16.34
C PRO A 30 16.83 43.28 16.10
N GLU A 31 17.15 42.12 16.68
CA GLU A 31 18.41 41.42 16.45
C GLU A 31 18.57 40.92 14.99
N PHE A 32 17.48 40.85 14.22
CA PHE A 32 17.46 40.50 12.80
C PHE A 32 17.35 41.71 11.86
N ALA A 33 17.41 42.95 12.35
CA ALA A 33 17.26 44.17 11.54
C ALA A 33 18.33 44.35 10.43
N ALA A 34 19.44 43.60 10.49
CA ALA A 34 20.43 43.58 9.42
C ALA A 34 19.92 42.89 8.15
N LEU A 35 19.07 41.85 8.30
CA LEU A 35 18.56 41.03 7.19
C LEU A 35 17.83 41.87 6.14
N ASP A 36 17.07 42.88 6.58
CA ASP A 36 16.27 43.73 5.69
C ASP A 36 17.11 44.63 4.77
N ARG A 37 18.42 44.70 5.00
CA ARG A 37 19.39 45.47 4.19
C ARG A 37 20.27 44.58 3.33
N TYR A 38 20.22 43.27 3.52
CA TYR A 38 21.00 42.34 2.72
C TYR A 38 20.43 42.26 1.29
N PRO A 39 21.29 42.15 0.27
CA PRO A 39 20.84 42.06 -1.11
C PRO A 39 20.05 40.79 -1.38
N VAL A 40 20.36 39.71 -0.65
CA VAL A 40 19.63 38.43 -0.65
C VAL A 40 19.52 37.94 0.80
N ARG A 41 18.42 37.29 1.17
CA ARG A 41 18.27 36.56 2.43
C ARG A 41 17.38 35.33 2.25
N VAL A 42 17.38 34.43 3.23
CA VAL A 42 16.41 33.34 3.27
C VAL A 42 14.99 33.88 3.46
N ARG A 43 14.07 33.33 2.68
CA ARG A 43 12.66 33.72 2.66
C ARG A 43 11.80 32.48 2.50
N LEU A 44 10.56 32.56 2.98
CA LEU A 44 9.48 31.74 2.43
C LEU A 44 9.11 32.30 1.05
N PRO A 45 8.57 31.50 0.13
CA PRO A 45 8.06 32.00 -1.14
C PRO A 45 6.90 32.97 -0.96
N ASP A 46 6.77 33.91 -1.89
CA ASP A 46 5.61 34.79 -2.02
C ASP A 46 4.40 34.05 -2.62
N GLU A 47 3.26 34.71 -2.64
CA GLU A 47 2.08 34.23 -3.33
C GLU A 47 2.36 34.02 -4.85
N PRO A 48 1.91 32.90 -5.43
CA PRO A 48 0.96 31.94 -4.86
C PRO A 48 1.61 30.69 -4.20
N LEU A 49 2.93 30.68 -3.97
CA LEU A 49 3.65 29.59 -3.27
C LEU A 49 3.81 29.85 -1.76
N MET A 50 3.13 30.86 -1.22
CA MET A 50 2.96 31.04 0.20
C MET A 50 2.04 29.95 0.80
N LEU A 51 2.61 28.76 1.00
CA LEU A 51 1.97 27.53 1.46
C LEU A 51 2.16 27.28 2.97
N VAL A 52 2.61 28.30 3.71
CA VAL A 52 2.63 28.27 5.18
C VAL A 52 1.51 29.19 5.67
N ASP A 53 0.34 28.63 5.95
CA ASP A 53 -0.79 29.41 6.47
C ASP A 53 -0.56 29.86 7.91
N ARG A 54 0.19 29.07 8.69
CA ARG A 54 0.52 29.38 10.07
C ARG A 54 1.66 28.51 10.59
N ILE A 55 2.40 29.08 11.52
CA ILE A 55 3.38 28.39 12.36
C ILE A 55 2.77 28.21 13.74
N LEU A 56 2.63 26.96 14.17
CA LEU A 56 2.06 26.60 15.46
C LEU A 56 3.09 26.76 16.59
N SER A 57 4.33 26.32 16.34
CA SER A 57 5.42 26.38 17.31
C SER A 57 6.78 26.44 16.64
N VAL A 58 7.73 27.09 17.31
CA VAL A 58 9.14 27.12 16.95
C VAL A 58 9.95 26.74 18.19
N GLU A 59 10.81 25.74 18.05
CA GLU A 59 11.74 25.29 19.08
C GLU A 59 13.17 25.50 18.59
N GLY A 60 13.96 26.24 19.37
CA GLY A 60 15.32 26.61 19.01
C GLY A 60 15.68 27.96 19.61
N VAL A 61 16.97 28.24 19.74
CA VAL A 61 17.46 29.54 20.22
C VAL A 61 17.76 30.41 19.00
N LYS A 62 17.13 31.59 18.93
CA LYS A 62 17.36 32.57 17.86
C LYS A 62 18.84 32.87 17.69
N GLY A 63 19.33 32.85 16.45
CA GLY A 63 20.72 33.18 16.14
C GLY A 63 21.77 32.20 16.68
N SER A 64 21.36 31.02 17.17
CA SER A 64 22.28 30.07 17.81
C SER A 64 23.12 29.23 16.85
N MET A 65 22.71 29.12 15.58
CA MET A 65 23.28 28.19 14.60
C MET A 65 23.29 26.73 15.07
N GLN A 66 22.36 26.36 15.96
CA GLN A 66 22.13 24.99 16.43
C GLN A 66 20.94 24.34 15.71
N GLY A 67 20.58 23.11 16.09
CA GLY A 67 19.36 22.48 15.60
C GLY A 67 18.09 23.11 16.16
N GLY A 68 16.96 22.80 15.54
CA GLY A 68 15.65 23.31 15.94
C GLY A 68 14.51 22.55 15.27
N ARG A 69 13.28 22.95 15.60
CA ARG A 69 12.04 22.36 15.08
C ARG A 69 11.01 23.46 14.83
N VAL A 70 10.24 23.33 13.76
CA VAL A 70 9.10 24.19 13.47
C VAL A 70 7.91 23.33 13.05
N VAL A 71 6.73 23.66 13.57
CA VAL A 71 5.48 22.99 13.21
C VAL A 71 4.59 23.97 12.48
N THR A 72 4.15 23.63 11.27
CA THR A 72 3.32 24.48 10.42
C THR A 72 2.06 23.77 9.95
N GLU A 73 1.08 24.55 9.48
CA GLU A 73 -0.10 24.02 8.81
C GLU A 73 -0.31 24.72 7.47
N HIS A 74 -0.85 23.96 6.52
CA HIS A 74 -1.31 24.39 5.21
C HIS A 74 -2.76 23.96 4.99
N ASP A 75 -3.61 24.89 4.56
CA ASP A 75 -5.01 24.68 4.24
C ASP A 75 -5.18 24.37 2.75
N VAL A 76 -5.73 23.20 2.43
CA VAL A 76 -6.06 22.84 1.05
C VAL A 76 -7.46 23.38 0.72
N LEU A 77 -7.52 24.55 0.09
CA LEU A 77 -8.80 25.19 -0.24
C LEU A 77 -9.48 24.52 -1.44
N PRO A 78 -10.83 24.41 -1.47
CA PRO A 78 -11.57 23.78 -2.58
C PRO A 78 -11.37 24.41 -3.97
N ASP A 79 -10.98 25.67 -4.03
CA ASP A 79 -10.71 26.43 -5.26
C ASP A 79 -9.23 26.76 -5.45
N ALA A 80 -8.35 26.06 -4.72
CA ALA A 80 -6.92 26.25 -4.85
C ALA A 80 -6.46 26.03 -6.31
N TRP A 81 -5.67 26.97 -6.82
CA TRP A 81 -5.27 27.04 -8.22
C TRP A 81 -4.46 25.83 -8.72
N TYR A 82 -3.88 25.06 -7.79
CA TYR A 82 -2.99 23.94 -8.07
C TYR A 82 -3.70 22.58 -8.13
N LEU A 83 -4.99 22.50 -7.78
CA LEU A 83 -5.68 21.21 -7.67
C LEU A 83 -5.72 20.47 -9.01
N ASP A 84 -5.37 19.19 -8.97
CA ASP A 84 -5.51 18.25 -10.09
C ASP A 84 -6.32 17.03 -9.62
N GLY A 85 -7.41 16.72 -10.31
CA GLY A 85 -8.32 15.64 -9.89
C GLY A 85 -8.86 15.79 -8.45
N ALA A 86 -9.04 17.02 -7.96
CA ALA A 86 -9.38 17.34 -6.57
C ALA A 86 -8.32 16.90 -5.52
N HIS A 87 -7.06 16.83 -5.92
CA HIS A 87 -5.92 16.56 -5.04
C HIS A 87 -4.89 17.70 -5.13
N MET A 88 -4.20 17.95 -4.02
CA MET A 88 -3.00 18.78 -3.96
C MET A 88 -1.85 17.99 -4.61
N PRO A 89 -1.24 18.47 -5.70
CA PRO A 89 -0.25 17.71 -6.47
C PRO A 89 1.03 17.47 -5.65
N VAL A 90 1.89 16.58 -6.15
CA VAL A 90 3.11 16.15 -5.44
C VAL A 90 3.99 17.34 -5.11
N CYS A 91 4.24 18.24 -6.07
CA CYS A 91 5.09 19.39 -5.80
C CYS A 91 4.58 20.29 -4.68
N ILE A 92 3.28 20.60 -4.65
CA ILE A 92 2.71 21.48 -3.61
C ILE A 92 2.69 20.77 -2.26
N SER A 93 2.46 19.45 -2.25
CA SER A 93 2.52 18.64 -1.02
C SER A 93 3.92 18.64 -0.41
N VAL A 94 4.97 18.59 -1.22
CA VAL A 94 6.35 18.65 -0.71
C VAL A 94 6.75 20.10 -0.39
N GLU A 95 6.40 21.06 -1.25
CA GLU A 95 6.73 22.48 -1.10
C GLU A 95 6.08 23.10 0.15
N ALA A 96 4.89 22.66 0.56
CA ALA A 96 4.29 23.13 1.79
C ALA A 96 5.12 22.79 3.06
N GLY A 97 6.08 21.87 2.95
CA GLY A 97 7.12 21.59 3.96
C GLY A 97 8.27 22.61 4.03
N GLN A 98 8.22 23.70 3.25
CA GLN A 98 9.24 24.76 3.11
C GLN A 98 9.62 25.57 4.36
N ALA A 99 9.05 25.29 5.53
CA ALA A 99 9.35 26.06 6.73
C ALA A 99 10.73 25.75 7.34
N ASP A 100 11.50 24.83 6.75
CA ASP A 100 12.95 24.74 6.98
C ASP A 100 13.66 26.06 6.66
N LEU A 101 13.17 26.81 5.65
CA LEU A 101 13.66 28.15 5.30
C LEU A 101 13.44 29.16 6.43
N PHE A 102 12.22 29.19 6.99
CA PHE A 102 11.93 30.04 8.15
C PHE A 102 12.80 29.64 9.34
N LEU A 103 12.89 28.34 9.63
CA LEU A 103 13.62 27.82 10.78
C LEU A 103 15.12 28.08 10.66
N CYS A 104 15.74 27.92 9.48
CA CYS A 104 17.18 28.18 9.34
C CYS A 104 17.50 29.68 9.48
N SER A 105 16.63 30.56 8.97
CA SER A 105 16.76 32.02 9.18
C SER A 105 16.60 32.39 10.65
N TYR A 106 15.57 31.86 11.33
CA TYR A 106 15.35 32.01 12.77
C TYR A 106 16.57 31.56 13.59
N LEU A 107 17.20 30.45 13.21
CA LEU A 107 18.40 29.91 13.86
C LEU A 107 19.67 30.71 13.55
N GLY A 108 19.65 31.63 12.58
CA GLY A 108 20.68 32.65 12.40
C GLY A 108 21.48 32.60 11.11
N ILE A 109 21.12 31.76 10.13
CA ILE A 109 21.98 31.57 8.95
C ILE A 109 22.22 32.87 8.17
N ASP A 110 21.21 33.73 8.04
CA ASP A 110 21.37 35.01 7.34
C ASP A 110 22.36 35.95 8.04
N LEU A 111 22.48 35.87 9.36
CA LEU A 111 23.47 36.66 10.12
C LEU A 111 24.90 36.20 9.82
N GLU A 112 25.07 34.90 9.52
CA GLU A 112 26.36 34.31 9.17
C GLU A 112 26.75 34.60 7.72
N VAL A 113 25.80 34.47 6.77
CA VAL A 113 26.09 34.64 5.33
C VAL A 113 25.97 36.08 4.84
N GLN A 114 25.31 36.96 5.60
CA GLN A 114 25.24 38.41 5.39
C GLN A 114 24.83 38.83 3.96
N GLY A 115 23.94 38.03 3.35
CA GLY A 115 23.45 38.21 1.98
C GLY A 115 24.46 38.02 0.86
N THR A 116 25.60 37.38 1.14
CA THR A 116 26.60 37.04 0.12
C THR A 116 26.34 35.70 -0.55
N ARG A 117 25.42 34.90 -0.01
CA ARG A 117 25.14 33.51 -0.40
C ARG A 117 23.65 33.23 -0.35
N SER A 118 23.19 32.41 -1.29
CA SER A 118 21.77 32.06 -1.46
C SER A 118 21.50 30.59 -1.15
N TYR A 119 20.29 30.29 -0.72
CA TYR A 119 19.84 28.93 -0.38
C TYR A 119 19.76 28.04 -1.64
N ARG A 120 20.29 26.81 -1.57
CA ARG A 120 20.07 25.77 -2.58
C ARG A 120 19.83 24.43 -1.90
N LEU A 121 18.74 23.76 -2.26
CA LEU A 121 18.51 22.35 -1.93
C LEU A 121 19.51 21.47 -2.70
N LEU A 122 20.05 20.44 -2.05
CA LEU A 122 21.08 19.57 -2.62
C LEU A 122 20.61 18.13 -2.74
N ASP A 123 20.08 17.55 -1.67
CA ASP A 123 19.72 16.14 -1.61
C ASP A 123 18.50 15.95 -0.70
N ALA A 124 17.61 15.03 -1.06
CA ALA A 124 16.46 14.64 -0.24
C ALA A 124 15.87 13.30 -0.72
N THR A 125 15.21 12.57 0.17
CA THR A 125 14.39 11.41 -0.18
C THR A 125 12.96 11.66 0.29
N VAL A 126 12.00 11.59 -0.63
CA VAL A 126 10.59 11.84 -0.35
C VAL A 126 9.80 10.54 -0.47
N THR A 127 8.94 10.25 0.50
CA THR A 127 8.04 9.09 0.48
C THR A 127 6.62 9.53 0.84
N PHE A 128 5.66 9.20 -0.03
CA PHE A 128 4.25 9.30 0.30
C PHE A 128 3.77 7.98 0.91
N HIS A 129 3.06 8.04 2.04
CA HIS A 129 2.57 6.87 2.78
C HIS A 129 1.07 6.62 2.58
N GLY A 130 0.37 7.56 1.95
CA GLY A 130 -1.04 7.48 1.61
C GLY A 130 -1.37 8.31 0.37
N GLY A 131 -2.66 8.54 0.13
CA GLY A 131 -3.12 9.41 -0.96
C GLY A 131 -2.78 10.88 -0.73
N LEU A 132 -2.83 11.67 -1.81
CA LEU A 132 -2.56 13.09 -1.79
C LEU A 132 -3.64 13.87 -0.99
N PRO A 133 -3.29 14.99 -0.33
CA PRO A 133 -4.26 15.84 0.36
C PRO A 133 -5.34 16.38 -0.58
N ARG A 134 -6.55 16.60 -0.06
CA ARG A 134 -7.74 17.02 -0.81
C ARG A 134 -8.30 18.34 -0.28
N PRO A 135 -9.19 19.02 -1.02
CA PRO A 135 -9.98 20.11 -0.48
C PRO A 135 -10.50 19.86 0.94
N ASP A 136 -10.44 20.90 1.77
CA ASP A 136 -10.80 20.93 3.19
C ASP A 136 -9.86 20.18 4.14
N ASP A 137 -8.81 19.53 3.62
CA ASP A 137 -7.74 18.99 4.46
C ASP A 137 -6.83 20.11 5.00
N VAL A 138 -6.32 19.87 6.22
CA VAL A 138 -5.26 20.67 6.83
C VAL A 138 -4.04 19.78 6.99
N VAL A 139 -2.99 20.04 6.22
CA VAL A 139 -1.74 19.30 6.32
C VAL A 139 -0.86 19.96 7.37
N ARG A 140 -0.43 19.20 8.37
CA ARG A 140 0.51 19.66 9.39
C ARG A 140 1.90 19.11 9.11
N TYR A 141 2.88 20.01 8.98
CA TYR A 141 4.28 19.65 8.80
C TYR A 141 5.04 19.82 10.10
N ASP A 142 5.77 18.77 10.48
CA ASP A 142 6.71 18.77 11.60
C ASP A 142 8.13 18.72 11.03
N ILE A 143 8.82 19.86 11.06
CA ILE A 143 10.07 20.09 10.31
C ILE A 143 11.21 20.30 11.30
N HIS A 144 12.29 19.55 11.09
CA HIS A 144 13.45 19.53 11.97
C HIS A 144 14.72 19.90 11.21
N ILE A 145 15.52 20.80 11.78
CA ILE A 145 16.92 21.01 11.39
C ILE A 145 17.80 20.36 12.46
N ASP A 146 18.55 19.33 12.07
CA ASP A 146 19.39 18.57 13.02
C ASP A 146 20.64 19.38 13.42
N ARG A 147 21.30 19.98 12.43
CA ARG A 147 22.58 20.69 12.59
C ARG A 147 22.95 21.52 11.38
N PHE A 148 23.80 22.51 11.61
CA PHE A 148 24.58 23.21 10.60
C PHE A 148 26.01 22.65 10.55
N VAL A 149 26.60 22.60 9.36
CA VAL A 149 27.99 22.24 9.12
C VAL A 149 28.61 23.30 8.24
N ARG A 150 29.80 23.76 8.61
CA ARG A 150 30.60 24.68 7.80
C ARG A 150 31.71 23.91 7.10
N GLN A 151 31.80 24.04 5.77
CA GLN A 151 32.86 23.48 4.95
C GLN A 151 33.54 24.62 4.17
N GLY A 152 34.72 25.04 4.63
CA GLY A 152 35.33 26.27 4.14
C GLY A 152 34.45 27.47 4.48
N ASP A 153 34.00 28.20 3.46
CA ASP A 153 33.08 29.33 3.61
C ASP A 153 31.61 28.97 3.31
N THR A 154 31.35 27.74 2.85
CA THR A 154 29.99 27.25 2.60
C THR A 154 29.36 26.73 3.90
N TYR A 155 28.11 27.09 4.12
CA TYR A 155 27.27 26.50 5.17
C TYR A 155 26.33 25.48 4.55
N LEU A 156 26.23 24.32 5.20
CA LEU A 156 25.27 23.26 4.90
C LEU A 156 24.42 23.03 6.14
N PHE A 157 23.19 22.55 5.94
CA PHE A 157 22.39 22.02 7.04
C PHE A 157 21.64 20.77 6.61
N PHE A 158 21.31 19.96 7.62
CA PHE A 158 20.62 18.69 7.46
C PHE A 158 19.25 18.77 8.13
N PHE A 159 18.24 18.30 7.42
CA PHE A 159 16.86 18.45 7.85
C PHE A 159 15.99 17.31 7.35
N TRP A 160 14.82 17.18 7.98
CA TRP A 160 13.79 16.22 7.61
C TRP A 160 12.43 16.76 8.07
N PHE A 161 11.36 16.20 7.51
CA PHE A 161 10.02 16.51 7.99
C PHE A 161 9.03 15.36 7.82
N GLU A 162 7.97 15.42 8.63
CA GLU A 162 6.76 14.61 8.45
C GLU A 162 5.55 15.49 8.19
N GLY A 163 4.81 15.19 7.12
CA GLY A 163 3.50 15.76 6.82
C GLY A 163 2.40 14.82 7.31
N THR A 164 1.49 15.33 8.14
CA THR A 164 0.38 14.57 8.73
C THR A 164 -0.97 15.13 8.33
N LEU A 165 -1.93 14.23 8.12
CA LEU A 165 -3.36 14.52 7.91
C LEU A 165 -4.16 13.85 9.03
N ALA A 166 -4.89 14.66 9.79
CA ALA A 166 -5.67 14.19 10.95
C ALA A 166 -4.86 13.28 11.90
N GLY A 167 -3.58 13.61 12.12
CA GLY A 167 -2.67 12.87 12.99
C GLY A 167 -2.03 11.61 12.38
N ARG A 168 -2.29 11.30 11.10
CA ARG A 168 -1.65 10.19 10.38
C ARG A 168 -0.58 10.72 9.44
N THR A 169 0.61 10.12 9.44
CA THR A 169 1.69 10.48 8.51
C THR A 169 1.30 10.10 7.08
N VAL A 170 1.35 11.06 6.17
CA VAL A 170 1.03 10.89 4.74
C VAL A 170 2.21 11.19 3.83
N LEU A 171 3.18 11.96 4.32
CA LEU A 171 4.37 12.37 3.58
C LEU A 171 5.56 12.41 4.53
N THR A 172 6.70 11.91 4.11
CA THR A 172 7.98 12.14 4.80
C THR A 172 9.02 12.64 3.81
N MET A 173 9.88 13.54 4.28
CA MET A 173 11.11 13.89 3.60
C MET A 173 12.28 13.63 4.54
N GLU A 174 13.16 12.72 4.13
CA GLU A 174 14.32 12.28 4.88
C GLU A 174 15.61 12.65 4.15
N HIS A 175 16.73 12.61 4.87
CA HIS A 175 18.07 12.89 4.32
C HIS A 175 18.18 14.25 3.60
N GLY A 176 17.36 15.23 4.01
CA GLY A 176 17.39 16.58 3.48
C GLY A 176 18.75 17.23 3.74
N CYS A 177 19.34 17.77 2.68
CA CYS A 177 20.56 18.55 2.74
C CYS A 177 20.41 19.78 1.86
N ALA A 178 20.68 20.95 2.43
CA ALA A 178 20.69 22.21 1.72
C ALA A 178 21.91 23.02 2.13
N GLY A 179 22.25 24.02 1.32
CA GLY A 179 23.44 24.85 1.55
C GLY A 179 23.31 26.27 1.03
N PHE A 180 24.33 27.07 1.34
CA PHE A 180 24.40 28.49 1.06
C PHE A 180 25.60 28.81 0.18
N PHE A 181 25.31 29.19 -1.07
CA PHE A 181 26.31 29.30 -2.12
C PHE A 181 26.33 30.70 -2.71
N THR A 182 27.52 31.16 -3.09
CA THR A 182 27.67 32.31 -3.98
C THR A 182 27.20 31.93 -5.39
N GLU A 183 26.96 32.92 -6.24
CA GLU A 183 26.66 32.72 -7.66
C GLU A 183 27.78 31.92 -8.34
N GLN A 184 29.05 32.29 -8.10
CA GLN A 184 30.22 31.61 -8.67
C GLN A 184 30.34 30.14 -8.24
N GLU A 185 30.08 29.81 -6.97
CA GLU A 185 30.10 28.42 -6.48
C GLU A 185 28.95 27.59 -7.08
N THR A 186 27.81 28.24 -7.32
CA THR A 186 26.65 27.60 -7.96
C THR A 186 26.95 27.27 -9.42
N GLU A 187 27.54 28.21 -10.17
CA GLU A 187 27.99 28.00 -11.55
C GLU A 187 29.09 26.93 -11.64
N ALA A 188 29.97 26.87 -10.63
CA ALA A 188 31.08 25.93 -10.56
C ALA A 188 30.72 24.55 -10.01
N SER A 189 29.44 24.25 -9.75
CA SER A 189 28.99 22.99 -9.17
C SER A 189 29.36 21.74 -9.99
N GLY A 190 29.60 21.92 -11.30
CA GLY A 190 29.89 20.85 -12.24
C GLY A 190 28.66 20.03 -12.67
N GLY A 191 27.47 20.38 -12.19
CA GLY A 191 26.22 19.68 -12.46
C GLY A 191 26.17 18.26 -11.87
N ILE A 192 25.16 17.49 -12.27
CA ILE A 192 25.09 16.07 -11.91
C ILE A 192 26.17 15.33 -12.69
N LEU A 193 26.91 14.44 -12.03
CA LEU A 193 27.82 13.49 -12.67
C LEU A 193 27.22 12.08 -12.53
N LEU A 194 26.93 11.43 -13.65
CA LEU A 194 26.43 10.05 -13.64
C LEU A 194 27.60 9.10 -13.37
N THR A 195 27.37 8.17 -12.45
CA THR A 195 28.27 7.05 -12.19
C THR A 195 28.20 6.02 -13.33
N ALA A 196 29.10 5.04 -13.33
CA ALA A 196 29.02 3.92 -14.28
C ALA A 196 27.70 3.15 -14.12
N ASP A 197 27.22 2.99 -12.89
CA ASP A 197 25.96 2.32 -12.58
C ASP A 197 24.74 3.14 -13.07
N ASP A 198 24.83 4.47 -13.06
CA ASP A 198 23.80 5.37 -13.61
C ASP A 198 23.69 5.26 -15.15
N GLN A 199 24.76 4.81 -15.82
CA GLN A 199 24.81 4.68 -17.28
C GLN A 199 24.60 3.24 -17.78
N ALA A 200 24.82 2.26 -16.91
CA ALA A 200 24.72 0.85 -17.26
C ALA A 200 23.28 0.49 -17.69
N LEU A 201 23.19 -0.32 -18.76
CA LEU A 201 21.94 -0.95 -19.15
C LEU A 201 21.46 -1.88 -18.04
N ALA A 202 20.18 -1.80 -17.71
CA ALA A 202 19.53 -2.66 -16.74
C ALA A 202 18.18 -3.11 -17.32
N PRO A 203 17.67 -4.31 -17.02
CA PRO A 203 16.35 -4.69 -17.47
C PRO A 203 15.28 -3.89 -16.70
N GLY A 204 14.39 -3.21 -17.41
CA GLY A 204 13.20 -2.64 -16.81
C GLY A 204 12.21 -3.72 -16.35
N ARG A 205 11.29 -3.36 -15.47
CA ARG A 205 10.29 -4.28 -14.89
C ARG A 205 8.90 -4.03 -15.49
N ARG A 206 8.28 -5.08 -16.01
CA ARG A 206 6.85 -5.08 -16.33
C ARG A 206 6.28 -6.49 -16.15
N PRO A 207 4.98 -6.64 -15.82
CA PRO A 207 4.34 -7.95 -15.76
C PRO A 207 4.53 -8.75 -17.06
N ALA A 208 4.63 -10.07 -16.95
CA ALA A 208 4.81 -10.93 -18.11
C ALA A 208 3.61 -10.88 -19.08
N ASP A 209 2.42 -10.58 -18.57
CA ASP A 209 1.17 -10.43 -19.30
C ASP A 209 0.91 -8.99 -19.77
N TRP A 210 1.97 -8.17 -19.88
CA TRP A 210 1.89 -6.80 -20.39
C TRP A 210 1.30 -6.76 -21.80
N ARG A 211 0.34 -5.85 -22.01
CA ARG A 211 -0.32 -5.64 -23.30
C ARG A 211 -0.15 -4.20 -23.74
N GLU A 212 0.38 -4.01 -24.95
CA GLU A 212 0.41 -2.70 -25.58
C GLU A 212 -1.01 -2.34 -26.05
N LEU A 213 -1.61 -1.31 -25.44
CA LEU A 213 -2.99 -0.88 -25.73
C LEU A 213 -3.11 -0.19 -27.10
N VAL A 214 -2.07 0.55 -27.46
CA VAL A 214 -1.97 1.31 -28.69
C VAL A 214 -0.54 1.24 -29.21
N PRO A 215 -0.32 1.02 -30.52
CA PRO A 215 1.02 1.02 -31.08
C PRO A 215 1.76 2.34 -30.81
N MET A 216 2.99 2.22 -30.35
CA MET A 216 3.92 3.34 -30.18
C MET A 216 5.08 3.23 -31.16
N ARG A 217 5.68 4.36 -31.48
CA ARG A 217 6.90 4.49 -32.30
C ARG A 217 7.65 5.72 -31.79
N VAL A 218 8.82 5.99 -32.37
CA VAL A 218 9.52 7.24 -32.08
C VAL A 218 8.70 8.42 -32.59
N GLU A 219 8.28 9.30 -31.68
CA GLU A 219 7.36 10.43 -31.97
C GLU A 219 7.78 11.71 -31.23
N SER A 220 7.17 12.83 -31.62
CA SER A 220 7.31 14.14 -30.96
C SER A 220 5.98 14.88 -31.02
N TYR A 221 5.68 15.73 -30.03
CA TYR A 221 4.45 16.52 -29.96
C TYR A 221 4.76 18.01 -29.77
N ALA A 222 4.31 18.82 -30.72
CA ALA A 222 4.48 20.27 -30.69
C ALA A 222 3.60 20.93 -29.61
N ALA A 223 3.85 22.21 -29.33
CA ALA A 223 3.13 22.93 -28.27
C ALA A 223 1.60 22.93 -28.43
N ALA A 224 1.10 23.03 -29.66
CA ALA A 224 -0.34 22.96 -29.94
C ALA A 224 -0.95 21.59 -29.57
N GLN A 225 -0.20 20.50 -29.77
CA GLN A 225 -0.63 19.14 -29.43
C GLN A 225 -0.63 18.91 -27.91
N ILE A 226 0.37 19.42 -27.19
CA ILE A 226 0.35 19.35 -25.71
C ILE A 226 -0.81 20.19 -25.16
N GLU A 227 -1.12 21.33 -25.77
CA GLU A 227 -2.30 22.12 -25.39
C GLU A 227 -3.62 21.40 -25.67
N ALA A 228 -3.68 20.55 -26.69
CA ALA A 228 -4.83 19.69 -26.94
C ALA A 228 -5.07 18.71 -25.77
N LEU A 229 -4.02 18.14 -25.17
CA LEU A 229 -4.15 17.28 -23.97
C LEU A 229 -4.73 18.02 -22.77
N ARG A 230 -4.46 19.33 -22.63
CA ARG A 230 -5.04 20.17 -21.56
C ARG A 230 -6.51 20.50 -21.80
N ARG A 231 -6.93 20.52 -23.07
CA ARG A 231 -8.35 20.64 -23.46
C ARG A 231 -9.10 19.30 -23.37
N GLY A 232 -8.38 18.19 -23.25
CA GLY A 232 -8.92 16.83 -23.29
C GLY A 232 -9.09 16.28 -24.70
N ASP A 233 -8.47 16.89 -25.72
CA ASP A 233 -8.49 16.40 -27.09
C ASP A 233 -7.29 15.49 -27.35
N LEU A 234 -7.49 14.20 -27.04
CA LEU A 234 -6.47 13.17 -27.21
C LEU A 234 -6.17 12.89 -28.69
N ALA A 235 -7.17 13.05 -29.57
CA ALA A 235 -7.04 12.76 -30.99
C ALA A 235 -6.22 13.84 -31.72
N GLU A 236 -6.42 15.12 -31.37
CA GLU A 236 -5.60 16.21 -31.90
C GLU A 236 -4.13 16.07 -31.49
N CYS A 237 -3.85 15.57 -30.29
CA CYS A 237 -2.47 15.32 -29.84
C CYS A 237 -1.87 14.04 -30.46
N PHE A 238 -2.48 12.89 -30.21
CA PHE A 238 -1.89 11.57 -30.48
C PHE A 238 -2.38 10.91 -31.78
N GLY A 239 -3.41 11.48 -32.40
CA GLY A 239 -3.90 11.06 -33.71
C GLY A 239 -5.02 10.01 -33.71
N PRO A 240 -5.30 9.40 -34.88
CA PRO A 240 -6.51 8.62 -35.14
C PRO A 240 -6.82 7.43 -34.21
N PRO A 241 -5.85 6.73 -33.59
CA PRO A 241 -6.18 5.65 -32.64
C PRO A 241 -7.03 6.14 -31.46
N PHE A 242 -6.83 7.39 -31.02
CA PHE A 242 -7.51 7.97 -29.86
C PHE A 242 -8.91 8.52 -30.19
N ASP A 243 -9.15 8.90 -31.45
CA ASP A 243 -10.47 9.35 -31.94
C ASP A 243 -11.55 8.27 -31.78
N ARG A 244 -11.15 7.01 -31.91
CA ARG A 244 -12.05 5.84 -31.88
C ARG A 244 -12.57 5.49 -30.48
N LEU A 245 -11.99 6.08 -29.43
CA LEU A 245 -12.37 5.77 -28.05
C LEU A 245 -13.69 6.43 -27.65
N GLY A 246 -14.12 7.48 -28.35
CA GLY A 246 -15.38 8.17 -28.07
C GLY A 246 -15.47 8.85 -26.70
N LEU A 247 -14.32 9.09 -26.04
CA LEU A 247 -14.24 9.76 -24.74
C LEU A 247 -14.68 11.22 -24.89
N ARG A 248 -15.62 11.66 -24.07
CA ARG A 248 -16.16 13.02 -24.06
C ARG A 248 -15.41 13.93 -23.10
N THR A 249 -15.05 13.39 -21.94
CA THR A 249 -14.37 14.15 -20.88
C THR A 249 -13.20 13.35 -20.31
N PRO A 250 -12.16 13.05 -21.11
CA PRO A 250 -11.02 12.32 -20.61
C PRO A 250 -10.27 13.13 -19.55
N VAL A 251 -9.56 12.42 -18.68
CA VAL A 251 -8.59 13.05 -17.76
C VAL A 251 -7.56 13.82 -18.58
N ARG A 252 -7.27 15.05 -18.16
CA ARG A 252 -6.51 16.04 -18.94
C ARG A 252 -5.11 16.19 -18.39
N LEU A 253 -4.19 16.78 -19.15
CA LEU A 253 -2.93 17.27 -18.58
C LEU A 253 -3.21 18.56 -17.77
N PRO A 254 -2.51 18.82 -16.65
CA PRO A 254 -2.72 20.05 -15.88
C PRO A 254 -2.47 21.32 -16.70
N GLY A 255 -3.27 22.35 -16.41
CA GLY A 255 -3.26 23.65 -17.09
C GLY A 255 -3.15 24.82 -16.12
N GLY A 256 -3.52 26.03 -16.56
CA GLY A 256 -3.40 27.23 -15.74
C GLY A 256 -1.95 27.49 -15.33
N ARG A 257 -1.70 27.76 -14.04
CA ARG A 257 -0.33 27.92 -13.49
C ARG A 257 0.46 26.61 -13.50
N MET A 258 -0.21 25.46 -13.55
CA MET A 258 0.39 24.12 -13.68
C MET A 258 0.69 23.74 -15.14
N ARG A 259 0.73 24.72 -16.06
CA ARG A 259 1.22 24.52 -17.43
C ARG A 259 2.76 24.46 -17.43
N LEU A 260 3.33 23.32 -17.02
CA LEU A 260 4.76 23.21 -16.72
C LEU A 260 5.66 22.67 -17.85
N ILE A 261 5.08 22.13 -18.93
CA ILE A 261 5.82 21.69 -20.12
C ILE A 261 5.18 22.28 -21.38
N ASP A 262 6.01 22.67 -22.35
CA ASP A 262 5.54 23.25 -23.61
C ASP A 262 5.38 22.21 -24.70
N ARG A 263 6.36 21.32 -24.86
CA ARG A 263 6.43 20.36 -25.97
C ARG A 263 7.12 19.08 -25.56
N VAL A 264 6.89 18.01 -26.32
CA VAL A 264 7.61 16.74 -26.20
C VAL A 264 8.45 16.56 -27.45
N VAL A 265 9.77 16.60 -27.30
CA VAL A 265 10.71 16.52 -28.44
C VAL A 265 10.98 15.08 -28.85
N GLU A 266 10.80 14.12 -27.93
CA GLU A 266 11.00 12.71 -28.21
C GLU A 266 10.17 11.83 -27.28
N VAL A 267 9.51 10.82 -27.85
CA VAL A 267 9.01 9.63 -27.18
C VAL A 267 9.63 8.45 -27.89
N ASP A 268 10.47 7.67 -27.23
CA ASP A 268 10.98 6.39 -27.73
C ASP A 268 10.43 5.28 -26.84
N PRO A 269 9.50 4.42 -27.31
CA PRO A 269 8.88 3.37 -26.50
C PRO A 269 9.84 2.25 -26.09
N THR A 270 11.01 2.14 -26.73
CA THR A 270 12.03 1.13 -26.44
C THR A 270 13.33 1.73 -25.92
N GLY A 271 13.36 3.06 -25.79
CA GLY A 271 14.51 3.82 -25.39
C GLY A 271 14.81 3.76 -23.89
N GLY A 272 15.86 4.47 -23.51
CA GLY A 272 16.34 4.54 -22.13
C GLY A 272 17.14 3.31 -21.71
N ARG A 273 17.89 3.45 -20.61
CA ARG A 273 18.75 2.37 -20.09
C ARG A 273 18.00 1.12 -19.64
N PHE A 274 16.68 1.22 -19.47
CA PHE A 274 15.79 0.16 -19.01
C PHE A 274 15.03 -0.57 -20.12
N GLY A 275 15.03 -0.03 -21.34
CA GLY A 275 14.33 -0.61 -22.49
C GLY A 275 12.80 -0.60 -22.39
N LEU A 276 12.22 0.16 -21.45
CA LEU A 276 10.76 0.32 -21.29
C LEU A 276 10.24 1.68 -21.76
N GLY A 277 11.13 2.54 -22.24
CA GLY A 277 10.79 3.80 -22.85
C GLY A 277 11.56 4.99 -22.29
N LEU A 278 11.62 6.01 -23.12
CA LEU A 278 12.22 7.31 -22.87
C LEU A 278 11.24 8.38 -23.37
N ILE A 279 11.06 9.44 -22.58
CA ILE A 279 10.39 10.65 -23.05
C ILE A 279 11.20 11.89 -22.67
N ARG A 280 11.31 12.83 -23.61
CA ARG A 280 11.96 14.13 -23.45
C ARG A 280 10.96 15.24 -23.72
N ALA A 281 10.73 16.08 -22.72
CA ALA A 281 9.92 17.29 -22.85
C ALA A 281 10.75 18.54 -22.61
N GLU A 282 10.27 19.67 -23.11
CA GLU A 282 10.91 20.98 -22.93
C GLU A 282 9.90 22.01 -22.43
N ALA A 283 10.41 22.97 -21.65
CA ALA A 283 9.74 24.21 -21.31
C ALA A 283 10.64 25.41 -21.67
N ASP A 284 10.04 26.41 -22.31
CA ASP A 284 10.63 27.73 -22.54
C ASP A 284 10.49 28.54 -21.25
N ILE A 285 11.62 29.00 -20.69
CA ILE A 285 11.62 29.79 -19.46
C ILE A 285 11.64 31.27 -19.82
N ARG A 286 10.66 32.02 -19.29
CA ARG A 286 10.65 33.48 -19.34
C ARG A 286 11.12 34.02 -17.99
N GLY A 287 11.90 35.09 -18.01
CA GLY A 287 12.44 35.67 -16.77
C GLY A 287 11.37 36.17 -15.79
N ASP A 288 10.13 36.32 -16.23
CA ASP A 288 8.97 36.76 -15.46
C ASP A 288 7.94 35.64 -15.19
N GLU A 289 8.33 34.37 -15.36
CA GLU A 289 7.46 33.25 -15.00
C GLU A 289 7.06 33.32 -13.51
N TRP A 290 5.80 33.00 -13.23
CA TRP A 290 5.20 33.23 -11.92
C TRP A 290 5.97 32.57 -10.76
N PHE A 291 6.47 31.36 -10.99
CA PHE A 291 7.25 30.60 -10.01
C PHE A 291 8.65 31.18 -9.78
N LEU A 292 9.23 31.91 -10.73
CA LEU A 292 10.49 32.61 -10.51
C LEU A 292 10.26 33.87 -9.68
N THR A 293 9.19 34.62 -10.00
CA THR A 293 8.92 35.89 -9.34
C THR A 293 8.51 35.75 -7.88
N CYS A 294 7.90 34.62 -7.50
CA CYS A 294 7.51 34.37 -6.11
C CYS A 294 8.53 33.53 -5.32
N HIS A 295 9.48 32.85 -5.96
CA HIS A 295 10.46 31.98 -5.31
C HIS A 295 11.87 32.32 -5.82
N PHE A 296 12.65 33.17 -5.17
CA PHE A 296 12.28 34.13 -4.13
C PHE A 296 12.38 35.56 -4.68
N VAL A 297 11.73 36.51 -4.03
CA VAL A 297 11.62 37.90 -4.52
C VAL A 297 12.97 38.58 -4.79
N ASP A 298 14.04 38.18 -4.10
CA ASP A 298 15.42 38.68 -4.25
C ASP A 298 16.42 37.62 -4.77
N ASP A 299 15.98 36.39 -5.00
CA ASP A 299 16.78 35.28 -5.54
C ASP A 299 15.87 34.36 -6.38
N MET A 300 15.52 34.83 -7.58
CA MET A 300 14.53 34.20 -8.44
C MET A 300 15.05 32.89 -9.05
N VAL A 301 14.52 31.77 -8.57
CA VAL A 301 14.94 30.41 -8.90
C VAL A 301 13.76 29.46 -8.91
N MET A 302 13.67 28.56 -9.88
CA MET A 302 12.59 27.59 -9.93
C MET A 302 12.63 26.64 -8.71
N PRO A 303 11.49 26.40 -8.02
CA PRO A 303 11.43 25.41 -6.96
C PRO A 303 11.80 24.01 -7.46
N GLY A 304 12.59 23.28 -6.66
CA GLY A 304 12.97 21.89 -6.98
C GLY A 304 11.79 20.94 -7.04
N THR A 305 10.79 21.18 -6.20
CA THR A 305 9.50 20.49 -6.20
C THR A 305 8.74 20.70 -7.50
N LEU A 306 8.77 21.90 -8.08
CA LEU A 306 8.14 22.19 -9.36
C LEU A 306 8.86 21.50 -10.52
N MET A 307 10.20 21.43 -10.47
CA MET A 307 11.00 20.66 -11.42
C MET A 307 10.67 19.16 -11.39
N TYR A 308 10.35 18.61 -10.21
CA TYR A 308 9.83 17.24 -10.07
C TYR A 308 8.48 17.08 -10.77
N GLU A 309 7.56 18.03 -10.58
CA GLU A 309 6.24 18.00 -11.23
C GLU A 309 6.33 18.08 -12.75
N CYS A 310 7.30 18.84 -13.29
CA CYS A 310 7.56 18.84 -14.73
C CYS A 310 7.92 17.44 -15.25
N CYS A 311 8.70 16.68 -14.47
CA CYS A 311 9.03 15.29 -14.80
C CYS A 311 7.80 14.38 -14.68
N LEU A 312 6.91 14.60 -13.70
CA LEU A 312 5.63 13.88 -13.60
C LEU A 312 4.67 14.21 -14.76
N HIS A 313 4.57 15.47 -15.18
CA HIS A 313 3.80 15.86 -16.37
C HIS A 313 4.36 15.20 -17.63
N THR A 314 5.69 15.17 -17.74
CA THR A 314 6.38 14.49 -18.84
C THR A 314 6.06 12.99 -18.83
N LEU A 315 6.21 12.32 -17.69
CA LEU A 315 5.82 10.91 -17.52
C LEU A 315 4.35 10.70 -17.88
N ARG A 316 3.44 11.55 -17.39
CA ARG A 316 2.01 11.47 -17.67
C ARG A 316 1.71 11.55 -19.16
N VAL A 317 2.42 12.38 -19.95
CA VAL A 317 2.24 12.41 -21.41
C VAL A 317 2.62 11.05 -22.03
N PHE A 318 3.71 10.43 -21.58
CA PHE A 318 4.07 9.07 -22.01
C PHE A 318 2.97 8.06 -21.65
N LEU A 319 2.47 8.10 -20.41
CA LEU A 319 1.42 7.20 -19.90
C LEU A 319 0.09 7.36 -20.67
N MET A 320 -0.32 8.60 -20.93
CA MET A 320 -1.49 8.88 -21.76
C MET A 320 -1.28 8.37 -23.19
N ARG A 321 -0.09 8.57 -23.77
CA ARG A 321 0.24 8.13 -25.13
C ARG A 321 0.28 6.60 -25.27
N MET A 322 0.73 5.87 -24.27
CA MET A 322 0.67 4.40 -24.25
C MET A 322 -0.73 3.84 -23.99
N GLY A 323 -1.70 4.72 -23.73
CA GLY A 323 -3.12 4.39 -23.67
C GLY A 323 -3.75 4.43 -22.28
N TRP A 324 -3.08 4.95 -21.26
CA TRP A 324 -3.70 5.19 -19.95
C TRP A 324 -4.55 6.45 -20.00
N VAL A 325 -5.70 6.31 -20.67
CA VAL A 325 -6.70 7.35 -20.87
C VAL A 325 -8.07 6.79 -20.51
N THR A 326 -8.89 7.60 -19.83
CA THR A 326 -10.22 7.24 -19.36
C THR A 326 -11.03 8.51 -19.10
N GLU A 327 -12.35 8.37 -19.04
CA GLU A 327 -13.29 9.43 -18.63
C GLU A 327 -14.04 9.09 -17.33
N GLN A 328 -13.56 8.07 -16.60
CA GLN A 328 -14.14 7.67 -15.32
C GLN A 328 -14.01 8.78 -14.27
N THR A 329 -15.05 8.89 -13.44
CA THR A 329 -15.07 9.85 -12.33
C THR A 329 -14.20 9.37 -11.18
N GLY A 330 -13.54 10.32 -10.49
CA GLY A 330 -12.69 10.01 -9.33
C GLY A 330 -11.27 9.57 -9.68
N VAL A 331 -10.89 9.66 -10.96
CA VAL A 331 -9.52 9.37 -11.40
C VAL A 331 -8.57 10.50 -10.99
N SER A 332 -7.43 10.13 -10.40
CA SER A 332 -6.35 11.06 -10.06
C SER A 332 -4.99 10.46 -10.41
N TYR A 333 -3.99 11.32 -10.56
CA TYR A 333 -2.60 10.90 -10.73
C TYR A 333 -1.86 11.18 -9.41
N GLU A 334 -1.44 10.11 -8.74
CA GLU A 334 -0.88 10.16 -7.39
C GLU A 334 0.47 9.43 -7.35
N PRO A 335 1.36 9.70 -6.38
CA PRO A 335 2.55 8.88 -6.17
C PRO A 335 2.15 7.47 -5.68
N VAL A 336 3.01 6.49 -5.92
CA VAL A 336 2.82 5.13 -5.38
C VAL A 336 3.15 5.12 -3.89
N PRO A 337 2.23 4.74 -2.99
CA PRO A 337 2.52 4.69 -1.56
C PRO A 337 3.70 3.78 -1.22
N GLY A 338 4.60 4.28 -0.37
CA GLY A 338 5.82 3.60 0.06
C GLY A 338 6.97 3.64 -0.96
N ALA A 339 6.79 4.21 -2.16
CA ALA A 339 7.87 4.40 -3.11
C ALA A 339 8.72 5.62 -2.72
N ALA A 340 9.91 5.37 -2.19
CA ALA A 340 10.87 6.42 -1.85
C ALA A 340 11.54 6.98 -3.12
N SER A 341 11.35 8.27 -3.40
CA SER A 341 11.95 8.97 -4.52
C SER A 341 13.11 9.85 -4.03
N ALA A 342 14.30 9.66 -4.59
CA ALA A 342 15.47 10.44 -4.21
C ALA A 342 15.74 11.55 -5.23
N LEU A 343 16.07 12.74 -4.71
CA LEU A 343 16.40 13.95 -5.42
C LEU A 343 17.88 14.29 -5.21
N ARG A 344 18.55 14.70 -6.29
CA ARG A 344 19.85 15.38 -6.25
C ARG A 344 19.83 16.63 -7.12
N CYS A 345 20.11 17.78 -6.52
CA CYS A 345 20.18 19.08 -7.16
C CYS A 345 21.63 19.57 -7.19
N ARG A 346 22.13 19.94 -8.37
CA ARG A 346 23.47 20.51 -8.57
C ARG A 346 23.44 21.75 -9.45
N GLY A 347 22.27 22.28 -9.80
CA GLY A 347 22.17 23.58 -10.47
C GLY A 347 20.76 24.14 -10.43
N PRO A 348 20.62 25.47 -10.55
CA PRO A 348 19.33 26.15 -10.57
C PRO A 348 18.76 26.29 -11.98
N VAL A 349 17.46 26.56 -12.06
CA VAL A 349 16.81 27.22 -13.20
C VAL A 349 16.52 28.65 -12.77
N THR A 350 17.00 29.64 -13.52
CA THR A 350 16.93 31.07 -13.16
C THR A 350 16.24 31.87 -14.26
N GLN A 351 16.13 33.19 -14.07
CA GLN A 351 15.56 34.09 -15.08
C GLN A 351 16.33 34.14 -16.41
N THR A 352 17.60 33.74 -16.41
CA THR A 352 18.43 33.71 -17.62
C THR A 352 18.35 32.38 -18.35
N THR A 353 17.87 31.31 -17.69
CA THR A 353 17.62 30.03 -18.35
C THR A 353 16.64 30.23 -19.50
N GLN A 354 16.95 29.68 -20.67
CA GLN A 354 16.07 29.81 -21.84
C GLN A 354 15.22 28.56 -22.01
N ILE A 355 15.82 27.38 -21.88
CA ILE A 355 15.16 26.10 -22.08
C ILE A 355 15.50 25.15 -20.94
N VAL A 356 14.47 24.50 -20.40
CA VAL A 356 14.63 23.35 -19.50
C VAL A 356 14.15 22.10 -20.22
N THR A 357 14.99 21.07 -20.23
CA THR A 357 14.67 19.74 -20.79
C THR A 357 14.49 18.74 -19.66
N TYR A 358 13.37 18.02 -19.67
CA TYR A 358 13.03 16.95 -18.74
C TYR A 358 13.14 15.62 -19.47
N GLU A 359 14.11 14.79 -19.09
CA GLU A 359 14.36 13.48 -19.68
C GLU A 359 13.97 12.39 -18.67
N VAL A 360 12.96 11.58 -19.00
CA VAL A 360 12.40 10.56 -18.11
C VAL A 360 12.59 9.17 -18.71
N TYR A 361 13.15 8.26 -17.91
CA TYR A 361 13.39 6.86 -18.25
C TYR A 361 12.45 5.96 -17.47
N ILE A 362 11.62 5.20 -18.16
CA ILE A 362 10.67 4.31 -17.51
C ILE A 362 11.44 3.10 -16.96
N THR A 363 11.34 2.88 -15.65
CA THR A 363 12.03 1.78 -14.95
C THR A 363 11.10 0.60 -14.68
N GLU A 364 9.83 0.89 -14.41
CA GLU A 364 8.81 -0.10 -14.13
C GLU A 364 7.44 0.37 -14.63
N LEU A 365 6.67 -0.56 -15.18
CA LEU A 365 5.26 -0.38 -15.53
C LEU A 365 4.47 -1.55 -14.96
N GLY A 366 3.32 -1.31 -14.34
CA GLY A 366 2.50 -2.38 -13.80
C GLY A 366 1.08 -1.95 -13.44
N TYR A 367 0.34 -2.86 -12.81
CA TYR A 367 -1.04 -2.67 -12.39
C TYR A 367 -1.27 -3.32 -11.00
N ARG A 368 -1.90 -2.64 -10.03
CA ARG A 368 -2.16 -3.16 -8.66
C ARG A 368 -3.39 -2.55 -7.91
N PRO A 369 -4.66 -2.80 -8.30
CA PRO A 369 -5.17 -3.03 -9.65
C PRO A 369 -5.06 -1.78 -10.55
N GLU A 370 -4.76 -0.61 -9.96
CA GLU A 370 -4.54 0.64 -10.69
C GLU A 370 -3.22 0.63 -11.47
N PRO A 371 -3.16 1.26 -12.66
CA PRO A 371 -1.92 1.41 -13.39
C PRO A 371 -0.91 2.23 -12.60
N PHE A 372 0.34 1.78 -12.55
CA PHE A 372 1.43 2.52 -11.93
C PHE A 372 2.72 2.42 -12.75
N ALA A 373 3.51 3.48 -12.69
CA ALA A 373 4.81 3.58 -13.34
C ALA A 373 5.85 4.12 -12.36
N LEU A 374 7.07 3.58 -12.42
CA LEU A 374 8.24 4.16 -11.78
C LEU A 374 9.21 4.63 -12.86
N ALA A 375 9.87 5.76 -12.62
CA ALA A 375 10.81 6.34 -13.56
C ALA A 375 11.98 7.04 -12.87
N ASP A 376 13.11 7.07 -13.56
CA ASP A 376 14.23 7.96 -13.23
C ASP A 376 14.16 9.18 -14.16
N ALA A 377 14.65 10.33 -13.71
CA ALA A 377 14.66 11.54 -14.52
C ALA A 377 15.95 12.34 -14.39
N LEU A 378 16.32 13.00 -15.49
CA LEU A 378 17.39 13.98 -15.56
C LEU A 378 16.82 15.30 -16.09
N ILE A 379 17.24 16.39 -15.48
CA ILE A 379 16.85 17.74 -15.92
C ILE A 379 18.07 18.49 -16.41
N TYR A 380 17.90 19.15 -17.54
CA TYR A 380 18.90 20.01 -18.15
C TYR A 380 18.40 21.44 -18.21
N ALA A 381 19.20 22.40 -17.74
CA ALA A 381 19.00 23.83 -18.00
C ALA A 381 20.00 24.27 -19.07
N ASP A 382 19.50 24.72 -20.22
CA ASP A 382 20.32 25.10 -21.38
C ASP A 382 21.37 24.04 -21.77
N GLY A 383 21.00 22.77 -21.66
CA GLY A 383 21.86 21.62 -21.96
C GLY A 383 22.80 21.17 -20.82
N HIS A 384 22.85 21.88 -19.70
CA HIS A 384 23.61 21.49 -18.51
C HIS A 384 22.77 20.63 -17.57
N ARG A 385 23.26 19.43 -17.22
CA ARG A 385 22.54 18.50 -16.33
C ARG A 385 22.55 19.00 -14.89
N ILE A 386 21.41 19.47 -14.39
CA ILE A 386 21.30 20.15 -13.09
C ILE A 386 20.61 19.32 -12.01
N VAL A 387 19.70 18.40 -12.35
CA VAL A 387 18.94 17.61 -11.37
C VAL A 387 18.85 16.15 -11.81
N GLN A 388 18.90 15.24 -10.83
CA GLN A 388 18.59 13.83 -10.99
C GLN A 388 17.50 13.43 -9.99
N PHE A 389 16.48 12.75 -10.49
CA PHE A 389 15.51 12.02 -9.69
C PHE A 389 15.66 10.53 -9.95
N THR A 390 15.61 9.73 -8.89
CA THR A 390 15.57 8.26 -9.01
C THR A 390 14.33 7.73 -8.32
N ASN A 391 13.69 6.74 -8.93
CA ASN A 391 12.51 6.08 -8.38
C ASN A 391 11.32 7.04 -8.16
N MET A 392 11.14 8.01 -9.07
CA MET A 392 9.88 8.76 -9.13
C MET A 392 8.74 7.78 -9.40
N SER A 393 7.57 8.03 -8.86
CA SER A 393 6.42 7.14 -9.07
C SER A 393 5.16 7.92 -9.42
N LEU A 394 4.32 7.31 -10.24
CA LEU A 394 3.03 7.82 -10.63
C LEU A 394 2.06 6.66 -10.83
N GLN A 395 0.92 6.70 -10.16
CA GLN A 395 -0.20 5.77 -10.32
C GLN A 395 -1.45 6.55 -10.69
N MET A 396 -2.33 5.91 -11.48
CA MET A 396 -3.60 6.50 -11.86
C MET A 396 -4.72 5.87 -11.01
N THR A 397 -4.97 6.46 -9.84
CA THR A 397 -6.01 6.00 -8.90
C THR A 397 -7.40 6.21 -9.48
N GLY A 398 -8.39 5.45 -9.00
CA GLY A 398 -9.77 5.54 -9.47
C GLY A 398 -10.05 4.88 -10.82
N ALA A 399 -9.04 4.26 -11.44
CA ALA A 399 -9.18 3.43 -12.63
C ALA A 399 -8.27 2.19 -12.55
N THR A 400 -8.83 1.03 -12.88
CA THR A 400 -8.13 -0.27 -12.87
C THR A 400 -7.59 -0.63 -14.25
N ARG A 401 -6.66 -1.60 -14.31
CA ARG A 401 -6.19 -2.21 -15.57
C ARG A 401 -7.33 -2.55 -16.51
N GLU A 402 -8.35 -3.26 -16.03
CA GLU A 402 -9.44 -3.71 -16.87
C GLU A 402 -10.27 -2.57 -17.42
N GLN A 403 -10.51 -1.54 -16.60
CA GLN A 403 -11.25 -0.36 -17.05
C GLN A 403 -10.50 0.35 -18.18
N ILE A 404 -9.17 0.48 -18.04
CA ILE A 404 -8.32 1.05 -19.10
C ILE A 404 -8.30 0.15 -20.34
N GLU A 405 -8.08 -1.15 -20.19
CA GLU A 405 -8.14 -2.08 -21.33
C GLU A 405 -9.51 -2.07 -22.02
N THR A 406 -10.60 -1.91 -21.26
CA THR A 406 -11.98 -1.83 -21.78
C THR A 406 -12.22 -0.57 -22.58
N THR A 407 -11.62 0.57 -22.18
CA THR A 407 -11.63 1.80 -23.00
C THR A 407 -11.11 1.54 -24.42
N TRP A 408 -10.16 0.60 -24.58
CA TRP A 408 -9.59 0.23 -25.87
C TRP A 408 -10.29 -0.95 -26.59
N ARG A 409 -11.35 -1.55 -26.01
CA ARG A 409 -12.10 -2.64 -26.66
C ARG A 409 -13.14 -2.11 -27.67
N PRO A 410 -13.30 -2.74 -28.85
CA PRO A 410 -14.33 -2.35 -29.81
C PRO A 410 -15.75 -2.54 -29.24
N THR A 411 -16.58 -1.51 -29.31
CA THR A 411 -17.97 -1.55 -28.84
C THR A 411 -18.84 -2.45 -29.73
N GLN A 412 -19.25 -3.63 -29.25
CA GLN A 412 -20.36 -4.38 -29.85
C GLN A 412 -21.69 -3.94 -29.22
N ALA A 413 -22.66 -3.65 -30.09
CA ALA A 413 -23.97 -3.13 -29.74
C ALA A 413 -24.82 -4.10 -28.88
N ALA A 414 -25.45 -3.50 -27.87
CA ALA A 414 -26.56 -3.93 -27.02
C ALA A 414 -27.33 -5.24 -27.34
N ALA A 415 -27.48 -6.10 -26.31
CA ALA A 415 -28.68 -6.90 -26.07
C ALA A 415 -28.82 -7.20 -24.57
N GLY A 416 -30.00 -6.93 -24.00
CA GLY A 416 -30.22 -6.81 -22.57
C GLY A 416 -30.41 -8.10 -21.78
N SER A 417 -30.16 -8.00 -20.48
CA SER A 417 -30.88 -8.71 -19.42
C SER A 417 -30.78 -7.89 -18.13
N VAL A 418 -31.89 -7.76 -17.42
CA VAL A 418 -31.98 -7.07 -16.13
C VAL A 418 -31.53 -8.05 -15.05
N SER A 419 -30.47 -7.70 -14.32
CA SER A 419 -30.08 -8.32 -13.05
C SER A 419 -29.62 -7.21 -12.10
N VAL A 420 -30.24 -7.15 -10.92
CA VAL A 420 -29.91 -6.19 -9.87
C VAL A 420 -28.75 -6.77 -9.05
N VAL A 421 -27.57 -6.16 -9.17
CA VAL A 421 -26.39 -6.37 -8.30
C VAL A 421 -25.73 -4.98 -8.08
N PRO A 422 -25.26 -4.63 -6.87
CA PRO A 422 -24.70 -3.30 -6.58
C PRO A 422 -23.39 -3.02 -7.35
N PRO A 423 -23.02 -1.73 -7.55
CA PRO A 423 -21.84 -1.34 -8.32
C PRO A 423 -20.64 -1.17 -7.38
N ASP A 424 -19.78 -2.18 -7.31
CA ASP A 424 -18.37 -2.07 -6.93
C ASP A 424 -17.75 -3.46 -7.04
N ARG A 425 -17.15 -3.77 -8.18
CA ARG A 425 -16.29 -4.95 -8.32
C ARG A 425 -15.10 -4.57 -9.17
N ALA A 426 -13.98 -4.27 -8.50
CA ALA A 426 -12.66 -4.29 -9.12
C ALA A 426 -12.47 -5.67 -9.77
N LEU A 427 -12.09 -5.70 -11.05
CA LEU A 427 -11.83 -6.96 -11.72
C LEU A 427 -10.47 -7.49 -11.32
N VAL A 428 -10.52 -8.55 -10.53
CA VAL A 428 -9.38 -9.37 -10.18
C VAL A 428 -8.80 -10.02 -11.45
N THR A 429 -7.52 -9.79 -11.72
CA THR A 429 -6.83 -10.33 -12.91
C THR A 429 -6.49 -11.80 -12.70
N ALA A 430 -6.97 -12.70 -13.57
CA ALA A 430 -6.74 -14.13 -13.41
C ALA A 430 -5.26 -14.53 -13.42
N ILE A 431 -4.85 -15.37 -12.47
CA ILE A 431 -3.54 -16.04 -12.52
C ILE A 431 -3.57 -17.00 -13.72
N GLY A 432 -2.69 -16.80 -14.70
CA GLY A 432 -2.61 -17.65 -15.90
C GLY A 432 -3.60 -17.28 -17.02
N ASP A 433 -3.13 -17.31 -18.27
CA ASP A 433 -3.86 -16.79 -19.46
C ASP A 433 -5.00 -17.68 -19.99
N THR A 434 -5.25 -18.83 -19.39
CA THR A 434 -6.28 -19.79 -19.86
C THR A 434 -7.55 -19.72 -19.03
N ALA A 435 -8.71 -19.79 -19.69
CA ALA A 435 -9.99 -19.96 -19.01
C ALA A 435 -9.91 -21.18 -18.07
N VAL A 436 -10.45 -21.06 -16.85
CA VAL A 436 -10.55 -22.17 -15.90
C VAL A 436 -11.53 -23.20 -16.48
N PRO A 437 -11.08 -24.37 -16.97
CA PRO A 437 -11.97 -25.38 -17.50
C PRO A 437 -12.59 -26.16 -16.34
N GLU A 438 -13.83 -26.64 -16.52
CA GLU A 438 -14.53 -27.41 -15.47
C GLU A 438 -13.83 -28.73 -15.12
N SER A 439 -13.05 -29.32 -16.04
CA SER A 439 -12.22 -30.49 -15.73
C SER A 439 -10.96 -30.57 -16.59
N ARG A 440 -9.86 -30.97 -15.94
CA ARG A 440 -8.59 -31.39 -16.55
C ARG A 440 -8.14 -32.69 -15.86
N PRO A 441 -7.46 -33.60 -16.56
CA PRO A 441 -6.86 -34.75 -15.90
C PRO A 441 -5.84 -34.28 -14.84
N PRO A 442 -5.80 -34.90 -13.65
CA PRO A 442 -4.85 -34.51 -12.62
C PRO A 442 -3.41 -34.80 -13.05
N LEU A 443 -2.51 -33.83 -12.90
CA LEU A 443 -1.06 -34.02 -12.95
C LEU A 443 -0.55 -34.67 -11.67
N TYR A 444 -1.14 -34.25 -10.54
CA TYR A 444 -0.99 -34.89 -9.23
C TYR A 444 -2.38 -35.11 -8.66
N ASP A 445 -2.72 -36.36 -8.42
CA ASP A 445 -4.01 -36.76 -7.86
C ASP A 445 -4.02 -36.70 -6.33
N ASN A 446 -5.15 -37.05 -5.74
CA ASN A 446 -5.37 -37.02 -4.30
C ASN A 446 -4.39 -37.92 -3.53
N ASP A 447 -3.98 -39.04 -4.10
CA ASP A 447 -3.03 -39.95 -3.46
C ASP A 447 -1.66 -39.29 -3.36
N ARG A 448 -1.23 -38.56 -4.41
CA ARG A 448 0.01 -37.74 -4.37
C ARG A 448 -0.09 -36.59 -3.37
N ILE A 449 -1.24 -35.92 -3.28
CA ILE A 449 -1.44 -34.86 -2.27
C ILE A 449 -1.33 -35.45 -0.86
N LEU A 450 -1.99 -36.58 -0.59
CA LEU A 450 -1.93 -37.28 0.70
C LEU A 450 -0.52 -37.78 1.02
N ALA A 451 0.21 -38.28 0.03
CA ALA A 451 1.60 -38.68 0.22
C ALA A 451 2.48 -37.51 0.69
N PHE A 452 2.29 -36.31 0.13
CA PHE A 452 2.99 -35.14 0.63
C PHE A 452 2.49 -34.69 2.02
N ALA A 453 1.19 -34.71 2.27
CA ALA A 453 0.61 -34.28 3.55
C ALA A 453 0.99 -35.19 4.74
N VAL A 454 0.82 -36.51 4.60
CA VAL A 454 0.93 -37.49 5.71
C VAL A 454 1.75 -38.74 5.38
N GLY A 455 2.17 -38.91 4.13
CA GLY A 455 2.93 -40.08 3.66
C GLY A 455 4.39 -39.77 3.32
N LYS A 456 4.88 -40.36 2.23
CA LYS A 456 6.25 -40.17 1.72
C LYS A 456 6.31 -39.02 0.71
N PRO A 457 7.10 -37.95 0.95
CA PRO A 457 7.25 -36.86 -0.02
C PRO A 457 7.79 -37.32 -1.37
N SER A 458 8.63 -38.36 -1.43
CA SER A 458 9.15 -38.88 -2.69
C SER A 458 8.06 -39.51 -3.57
N GLU A 459 6.98 -40.01 -2.99
CA GLU A 459 5.84 -40.49 -3.76
C GLU A 459 5.19 -39.30 -4.47
N ALA A 460 5.16 -38.10 -3.87
CA ALA A 460 4.68 -36.90 -4.54
C ALA A 460 5.69 -36.35 -5.57
N PHE A 461 6.95 -36.11 -5.19
CA PHE A 461 7.89 -35.30 -5.99
C PHE A 461 9.07 -36.07 -6.62
N GLY A 462 9.15 -37.38 -6.40
CA GLY A 462 10.18 -38.24 -6.96
C GLY A 462 11.50 -38.25 -6.19
N GLU A 463 12.56 -38.71 -6.86
CA GLU A 463 13.86 -39.03 -6.28
C GLU A 463 14.48 -37.93 -5.41
N PRO A 464 14.45 -36.62 -5.78
CA PRO A 464 15.08 -35.57 -4.96
C PRO A 464 14.50 -35.47 -3.55
N TYR A 465 13.28 -35.98 -3.34
CA TYR A 465 12.56 -35.93 -2.07
C TYR A 465 12.73 -37.19 -1.21
N CYS A 466 13.43 -38.23 -1.68
CA CYS A 466 13.71 -39.44 -0.89
C CYS A 466 14.42 -39.15 0.44
N VAL A 467 15.22 -38.07 0.50
CA VAL A 467 15.87 -37.64 1.75
C VAL A 467 14.85 -37.31 2.86
N PHE A 468 13.64 -36.91 2.51
CA PHE A 468 12.58 -36.55 3.47
C PHE A 468 11.68 -37.74 3.85
N ASP A 469 11.89 -38.91 3.26
CA ASP A 469 11.15 -40.13 3.62
C ASP A 469 11.67 -40.76 4.91
N ALA A 470 12.98 -40.62 5.19
CA ALA A 470 13.64 -41.30 6.30
C ALA A 470 14.67 -40.43 7.05
N ASP A 471 15.40 -39.55 6.35
CA ASP A 471 16.59 -38.91 6.92
C ASP A 471 16.33 -37.51 7.48
N ARG A 472 15.41 -36.76 6.87
CA ARG A 472 15.09 -35.36 7.20
C ARG A 472 13.59 -35.12 7.32
N ARG A 473 13.20 -34.04 7.99
CA ARG A 473 11.81 -33.56 7.98
C ARG A 473 11.64 -32.41 7.01
N ILE A 474 10.46 -32.38 6.41
CA ILE A 474 10.03 -31.30 5.53
C ILE A 474 8.73 -30.70 6.06
N ALA A 475 8.52 -29.42 5.81
CA ALA A 475 7.21 -28.81 5.97
C ALA A 475 6.18 -29.52 5.06
N ARG A 476 5.11 -30.01 5.68
CA ARG A 476 4.05 -30.80 5.03
C ARG A 476 2.89 -29.90 4.62
N LEU A 477 1.93 -30.45 3.88
CA LEU A 477 0.57 -29.88 3.84
C LEU A 477 -0.26 -30.36 5.03
N PRO A 478 -1.38 -29.69 5.35
CA PRO A 478 -2.37 -30.24 6.28
C PRO A 478 -2.96 -31.56 5.76
N GLY A 479 -3.18 -32.50 6.67
CA GLY A 479 -3.86 -33.77 6.43
C GLY A 479 -5.35 -33.72 6.80
N PRO A 480 -6.14 -34.76 6.50
CA PRO A 480 -7.53 -34.87 6.95
C PRO A 480 -7.65 -34.73 8.48
N PRO A 481 -8.71 -34.08 8.99
CA PRO A 481 -9.85 -33.52 8.28
C PRO A 481 -9.65 -32.07 7.77
N PHE A 482 -8.42 -31.54 7.82
CA PHE A 482 -8.08 -30.16 7.43
C PHE A 482 -7.39 -30.04 6.06
N LYS A 483 -7.46 -31.10 5.25
CA LYS A 483 -6.92 -31.11 3.89
C LYS A 483 -7.97 -30.53 2.94
N PHE A 484 -7.63 -29.44 2.27
CA PHE A 484 -8.52 -28.74 1.33
C PHE A 484 -7.89 -28.57 -0.06
N LEU A 485 -7.08 -29.55 -0.46
CA LEU A 485 -6.46 -29.68 -1.77
C LEU A 485 -6.60 -31.13 -2.24
N ASP A 486 -7.25 -31.39 -3.37
CA ASP A 486 -7.45 -32.75 -3.87
C ASP A 486 -6.55 -33.11 -5.04
N ARG A 487 -6.21 -32.13 -5.88
CA ARG A 487 -5.38 -32.39 -7.07
C ARG A 487 -4.73 -31.13 -7.63
N ILE A 488 -3.67 -31.33 -8.40
CA ILE A 488 -3.04 -30.31 -9.25
C ILE A 488 -3.38 -30.62 -10.70
N THR A 489 -3.93 -29.65 -11.42
CA THR A 489 -4.39 -29.79 -12.81
C THR A 489 -3.52 -29.06 -13.82
N ALA A 490 -2.73 -28.08 -13.38
CA ALA A 490 -1.75 -27.40 -14.23
C ALA A 490 -0.55 -26.93 -13.42
N ILE A 491 0.62 -26.94 -14.05
CA ILE A 491 1.86 -26.40 -13.51
C ILE A 491 2.55 -25.60 -14.61
N HIS A 492 2.88 -24.36 -14.30
CA HIS A 492 3.60 -23.42 -15.14
C HIS A 492 4.81 -22.91 -14.35
N ALA A 493 5.67 -23.84 -13.98
CA ALA A 493 6.93 -23.60 -13.29
C ALA A 493 7.84 -24.80 -13.53
N ASP A 494 9.15 -24.59 -13.49
CA ASP A 494 10.12 -25.67 -13.55
C ASP A 494 10.31 -26.30 -12.17
N ALA A 495 10.33 -27.64 -12.13
CA ALA A 495 10.53 -28.36 -10.89
C ALA A 495 11.90 -28.02 -10.28
N TRP A 496 11.91 -27.81 -8.96
CA TRP A 496 13.11 -27.51 -8.17
C TRP A 496 13.81 -26.17 -8.48
N GLU A 497 13.19 -25.33 -9.30
CA GLU A 497 13.66 -23.99 -9.59
C GLU A 497 12.86 -22.94 -8.82
N LEU A 498 13.48 -22.31 -7.82
CA LEU A 498 12.85 -21.23 -7.06
C LEU A 498 12.95 -19.92 -7.84
N ALA A 499 12.05 -19.74 -8.81
CA ALA A 499 11.96 -18.54 -9.63
C ALA A 499 10.61 -17.83 -9.45
N PRO A 500 10.57 -16.48 -9.44
CA PRO A 500 9.32 -15.73 -9.46
C PRO A 500 8.59 -15.91 -10.80
N GLY A 501 7.27 -15.76 -10.78
CA GLY A 501 6.38 -15.85 -11.94
C GLY A 501 5.76 -17.24 -12.16
N GLY A 502 6.35 -18.29 -11.60
CA GLY A 502 5.80 -19.66 -11.70
C GLY A 502 4.44 -19.79 -11.01
N TRP A 503 3.52 -20.57 -11.57
CA TRP A 503 2.18 -20.75 -10.99
C TRP A 503 1.62 -22.16 -11.19
N ILE A 504 0.62 -22.51 -10.36
CA ILE A 504 -0.09 -23.79 -10.41
C ILE A 504 -1.60 -23.58 -10.41
N GLU A 505 -2.31 -24.58 -10.94
CA GLU A 505 -3.75 -24.75 -10.80
C GLU A 505 -4.02 -26.00 -9.97
N ALA A 506 -4.86 -25.84 -8.94
CA ALA A 506 -5.26 -26.84 -7.99
C ALA A 506 -6.79 -26.93 -7.93
N GLN A 507 -7.34 -28.04 -7.46
CA GLN A 507 -8.78 -28.18 -7.25
C GLN A 507 -9.10 -28.83 -5.91
N TYR A 508 -10.25 -28.45 -5.36
CA TYR A 508 -10.86 -29.04 -4.17
C TYR A 508 -12.34 -29.28 -4.45
N ASP A 509 -12.81 -30.52 -4.25
CA ASP A 509 -14.22 -30.86 -4.35
C ASP A 509 -14.88 -30.61 -3.00
N VAL A 510 -15.84 -29.69 -2.95
CA VAL A 510 -16.58 -29.37 -1.73
C VAL A 510 -17.57 -30.50 -1.43
N PRO A 511 -17.40 -31.29 -0.34
CA PRO A 511 -18.39 -32.28 0.04
C PRO A 511 -19.64 -31.60 0.59
N GLU A 512 -20.83 -31.98 0.11
CA GLU A 512 -22.10 -31.38 0.56
C GLU A 512 -22.37 -31.55 2.06
N ASP A 513 -21.84 -32.63 2.63
CA ASP A 513 -21.94 -33.02 4.03
C ASP A 513 -20.64 -32.80 4.80
N ALA A 514 -19.75 -31.93 4.33
CA ALA A 514 -18.49 -31.67 5.01
C ALA A 514 -18.70 -31.19 6.47
N TRP A 515 -17.84 -31.66 7.37
CA TRP A 515 -17.94 -31.41 8.81
C TRP A 515 -18.01 -29.91 9.16
N TYR A 516 -17.31 -29.07 8.41
CA TYR A 516 -17.20 -27.64 8.68
C TYR A 516 -18.51 -26.88 8.42
N PHE A 517 -19.42 -27.38 7.56
CA PHE A 517 -20.76 -26.78 7.44
C PHE A 517 -21.62 -27.09 8.66
N ARG A 518 -21.60 -28.36 9.12
CA ARG A 518 -22.30 -28.77 10.35
C ARG A 518 -21.75 -28.02 11.57
N ALA A 519 -20.41 -27.93 11.67
CA ALA A 519 -19.75 -27.24 12.76
C ALA A 519 -19.98 -25.72 12.72
N ASN A 520 -19.98 -25.09 11.54
CA ASN A 520 -20.30 -23.67 11.39
C ASN A 520 -21.81 -23.37 11.58
N ARG A 521 -22.67 -24.40 11.55
CA ARG A 521 -24.14 -24.30 11.59
C ARG A 521 -24.74 -23.45 10.48
N GLN A 522 -24.00 -23.31 9.39
CA GLN A 522 -24.42 -22.57 8.21
C GLN A 522 -24.07 -23.35 6.95
N ARG A 523 -24.88 -23.16 5.91
CA ARG A 523 -24.58 -23.68 4.57
C ARG A 523 -23.41 -22.95 3.94
N ALA A 524 -23.11 -21.73 4.39
CA ALA A 524 -21.93 -20.98 3.97
C ALA A 524 -20.67 -21.55 4.64
N MET A 525 -19.62 -21.67 3.84
CA MET A 525 -18.32 -22.18 4.26
C MET A 525 -17.68 -21.18 5.23
N PRO A 526 -17.18 -21.63 6.39
CA PRO A 526 -16.52 -20.72 7.33
C PRO A 526 -15.23 -20.14 6.73
N PHE A 527 -14.90 -18.91 7.13
CA PHE A 527 -13.80 -18.15 6.54
C PHE A 527 -12.46 -18.88 6.68
N ALA A 528 -12.20 -19.52 7.82
CA ALA A 528 -10.99 -20.31 8.00
C ALA A 528 -10.78 -21.38 6.91
N VAL A 529 -11.85 -22.03 6.46
CA VAL A 529 -11.77 -23.07 5.42
C VAL A 529 -11.57 -22.45 4.04
N VAL A 530 -12.24 -21.34 3.74
CA VAL A 530 -12.03 -20.59 2.48
C VAL A 530 -10.57 -20.15 2.35
N LEU A 531 -10.01 -19.61 3.43
CA LEU A 531 -8.61 -19.17 3.47
C LEU A 531 -7.65 -20.35 3.29
N GLU A 532 -7.89 -21.50 3.93
CA GLU A 532 -7.03 -22.67 3.78
C GLU A 532 -7.06 -23.29 2.39
N ILE A 533 -8.22 -23.28 1.73
CA ILE A 533 -8.35 -23.66 0.31
C ILE A 533 -7.40 -22.81 -0.54
N ALA A 534 -7.28 -21.51 -0.24
CA ALA A 534 -6.37 -20.61 -0.94
C ALA A 534 -4.89 -20.82 -0.56
N LEU A 535 -4.58 -21.11 0.71
CA LEU A 535 -3.22 -21.17 1.24
C LEU A 535 -2.48 -22.49 1.02
N GLN A 536 -3.18 -23.64 1.06
CA GLN A 536 -2.52 -24.95 0.93
C GLN A 536 -1.81 -25.13 -0.43
N PRO A 537 -2.36 -24.67 -1.56
CA PRO A 537 -1.63 -24.69 -2.84
C PRO A 537 -0.34 -23.86 -2.83
N CYS A 538 -0.22 -22.79 -2.02
CA CYS A 538 1.05 -22.07 -1.84
C CYS A 538 2.14 -22.99 -1.27
N GLY A 539 1.79 -23.81 -0.27
CA GLY A 539 2.70 -24.82 0.29
C GLY A 539 3.08 -25.90 -0.72
N TRP A 540 2.13 -26.33 -1.56
CA TRP A 540 2.42 -27.26 -2.64
C TRP A 540 3.39 -26.67 -3.66
N LEU A 541 3.14 -25.44 -4.13
CA LEU A 541 4.02 -24.75 -5.08
C LEU A 541 5.42 -24.56 -4.49
N ALA A 542 5.53 -24.12 -3.23
CA ALA A 542 6.82 -23.97 -2.57
C ALA A 542 7.62 -25.29 -2.54
N ALA A 543 6.97 -26.43 -2.29
CA ALA A 543 7.59 -27.74 -2.37
C ALA A 543 7.97 -28.11 -3.81
N TYR A 544 7.08 -27.90 -4.77
CA TYR A 544 7.36 -28.17 -6.19
C TYR A 544 8.61 -27.41 -6.70
N LEU A 545 8.79 -26.15 -6.29
CA LEU A 545 9.96 -25.32 -6.61
C LEU A 545 11.24 -25.72 -5.83
N GLY A 546 11.17 -26.75 -4.98
CA GLY A 546 12.32 -27.29 -4.26
C GLY A 546 12.81 -26.43 -3.10
N SER A 547 11.95 -25.62 -2.48
CA SER A 547 12.35 -24.66 -1.44
C SER A 547 13.04 -25.33 -0.24
N ALA A 548 12.54 -26.49 0.19
CA ALA A 548 13.14 -27.26 1.28
C ALA A 548 14.50 -27.89 0.89
N LEU A 549 14.75 -28.12 -0.40
CA LEU A 549 16.03 -28.65 -0.90
C LEU A 549 17.16 -27.60 -0.87
N ARG A 550 16.81 -26.31 -0.74
CA ARG A 550 17.77 -25.20 -0.64
C ARG A 550 18.51 -25.16 0.69
N SER A 551 18.02 -25.88 1.71
CA SER A 551 18.65 -25.97 3.03
C SER A 551 19.06 -27.38 3.38
N ARG A 552 20.10 -27.49 4.23
CA ARG A 552 20.50 -28.74 4.89
C ARG A 552 19.75 -29.00 6.19
N ASP A 553 19.15 -27.97 6.78
CA ASP A 553 18.40 -28.05 8.03
C ASP A 553 16.92 -28.40 7.78
N ASP A 554 16.27 -29.02 8.75
CA ASP A 554 14.81 -29.16 8.76
C ASP A 554 14.18 -27.75 8.90
N LEU A 555 13.25 -27.43 7.99
CA LEU A 555 12.59 -26.12 7.94
C LEU A 555 11.08 -26.25 8.15
N SER A 556 10.54 -25.33 8.95
CA SER A 556 9.11 -25.13 9.19
C SER A 556 8.56 -24.06 8.25
N PHE A 557 7.40 -24.30 7.65
CA PHE A 557 6.71 -23.34 6.78
C PHE A 557 5.65 -22.59 7.58
N ARG A 558 5.69 -21.25 7.56
CA ARG A 558 4.77 -20.40 8.32
C ARG A 558 4.28 -19.25 7.47
N ASN A 559 2.98 -18.99 7.52
CA ASN A 559 2.42 -17.77 6.96
C ASN A 559 2.89 -16.56 7.78
N LEU A 560 3.16 -15.44 7.12
CA LEU A 560 3.63 -14.19 7.73
C LEU A 560 2.58 -13.09 7.69
N GLY A 561 1.54 -13.26 6.87
CA GLY A 561 0.50 -12.28 6.64
C GLY A 561 -0.02 -12.34 5.21
N GLY A 562 -0.99 -11.47 4.93
CA GLY A 562 -1.57 -11.30 3.61
C GLY A 562 -2.72 -10.30 3.63
N THR A 563 -3.19 -10.00 2.43
CA THR A 563 -4.34 -9.14 2.17
C THR A 563 -5.20 -9.81 1.13
N ALA A 564 -6.51 -9.93 1.39
CA ALA A 564 -7.42 -10.61 0.48
C ALA A 564 -8.85 -10.09 0.59
N THR A 565 -9.70 -10.47 -0.36
CA THR A 565 -11.12 -10.10 -0.42
C THR A 565 -11.96 -11.31 -0.83
N LEU A 566 -13.04 -11.56 -0.09
CA LEU A 566 -14.06 -12.56 -0.44
C LEU A 566 -15.22 -11.88 -1.19
N TYR A 567 -15.50 -12.33 -2.42
CA TYR A 567 -16.49 -11.72 -3.31
C TYR A 567 -17.83 -12.49 -3.37
N GLU A 568 -17.80 -13.80 -3.13
CA GLU A 568 -18.98 -14.68 -3.15
C GLU A 568 -18.91 -15.65 -1.96
N GLU A 569 -20.07 -15.99 -1.38
CA GLU A 569 -20.16 -17.09 -0.42
C GLU A 569 -19.95 -18.44 -1.13
N VAL A 570 -19.18 -19.32 -0.50
CA VAL A 570 -19.09 -20.73 -0.92
C VAL A 570 -20.11 -21.53 -0.11
N PHE A 571 -21.11 -22.08 -0.77
CA PHE A 571 -22.10 -22.94 -0.12
C PHE A 571 -21.74 -24.43 -0.21
N ASN A 572 -22.47 -25.26 0.52
CA ASN A 572 -22.25 -26.70 0.54
C ASN A 572 -22.53 -27.41 -0.81
N ASP A 573 -23.28 -26.78 -1.70
CA ASP A 573 -23.51 -27.23 -3.08
C ASP A 573 -22.55 -26.58 -4.10
N ALA A 574 -21.39 -26.08 -3.64
CA ALA A 574 -20.44 -25.35 -4.49
C ALA A 574 -19.85 -26.19 -5.63
N GLY A 575 -19.80 -27.52 -5.47
CA GLY A 575 -19.11 -28.42 -6.37
C GLY A 575 -17.60 -28.26 -6.25
N THR A 576 -16.90 -28.27 -7.39
CA THR A 576 -15.43 -28.13 -7.41
C THR A 576 -15.02 -26.66 -7.42
N LEU A 577 -14.12 -26.30 -6.50
CA LEU A 577 -13.40 -25.03 -6.50
C LEU A 577 -12.05 -25.22 -7.21
N THR A 578 -11.66 -24.24 -8.01
CA THR A 578 -10.34 -24.19 -8.62
C THR A 578 -9.50 -23.11 -7.97
N VAL A 579 -8.29 -23.44 -7.54
CA VAL A 579 -7.38 -22.50 -6.90
C VAL A 579 -6.19 -22.28 -7.82
N ARG A 580 -5.82 -21.02 -8.05
CA ARG A 580 -4.59 -20.68 -8.75
C ARG A 580 -3.68 -19.91 -7.82
N VAL A 581 -2.42 -20.30 -7.80
CA VAL A 581 -1.39 -19.66 -6.97
C VAL A 581 -0.16 -19.39 -7.80
N ARG A 582 0.37 -18.17 -7.71
CA ARG A 582 1.58 -17.73 -8.40
C ARG A 582 2.60 -17.27 -7.37
N ILE A 583 3.84 -17.76 -7.45
CA ILE A 583 4.94 -17.18 -6.69
C ILE A 583 5.35 -15.85 -7.34
N THR A 584 5.33 -14.75 -6.60
CA THR A 584 5.71 -13.41 -7.10
C THR A 584 7.13 -13.03 -6.71
N LYS A 585 7.62 -13.58 -5.61
CA LYS A 585 8.96 -13.31 -5.09
C LYS A 585 9.46 -14.50 -4.28
N GLY A 586 10.75 -14.79 -4.42
CA GLY A 586 11.51 -15.66 -3.51
C GLY A 586 12.78 -14.94 -3.09
N SER A 587 13.05 -14.86 -1.80
CA SER A 587 14.28 -14.26 -1.26
C SER A 587 14.89 -15.13 -0.18
N GLU A 588 16.21 -15.26 -0.22
CA GLU A 588 17.00 -16.01 0.74
C GLU A 588 17.90 -15.03 1.51
N ALA A 589 17.75 -14.97 2.83
CA ALA A 589 18.58 -14.11 3.68
C ALA A 589 18.75 -14.73 5.07
N ALA A 590 19.99 -14.74 5.57
CA ALA A 590 20.32 -15.16 6.94
C ALA A 590 19.73 -16.52 7.38
N GLY A 591 19.70 -17.51 6.49
CA GLY A 591 19.17 -18.86 6.76
C GLY A 591 17.64 -18.95 6.78
N MET A 592 16.93 -17.93 6.31
CA MET A 592 15.48 -17.91 6.11
C MET A 592 15.18 -17.75 4.61
N ILE A 593 14.11 -18.40 4.18
CA ILE A 593 13.57 -18.26 2.82
C ILE A 593 12.19 -17.63 2.96
N VAL A 594 11.97 -16.46 2.33
CA VAL A 594 10.67 -15.79 2.31
C VAL A 594 10.13 -15.81 0.89
N GLN A 595 8.86 -16.17 0.77
CA GLN A 595 8.16 -16.31 -0.50
C GLN A 595 6.84 -15.55 -0.47
N SER A 596 6.58 -14.80 -1.52
CA SER A 596 5.33 -14.06 -1.72
C SER A 596 4.53 -14.75 -2.82
N PHE A 597 3.21 -14.81 -2.63
CA PHE A 597 2.29 -15.47 -3.54
C PHE A 597 1.07 -14.59 -3.82
N ASP A 598 0.58 -14.64 -5.05
CA ASP A 598 -0.81 -14.28 -5.37
C ASP A 598 -1.66 -15.55 -5.30
N MET A 599 -2.89 -15.45 -4.79
CA MET A 599 -3.81 -16.57 -4.65
C MET A 599 -5.22 -16.22 -5.08
N GLN A 600 -5.85 -17.12 -5.82
CA GLN A 600 -7.22 -16.96 -6.30
C GLN A 600 -8.01 -18.25 -6.15
N VAL A 601 -9.24 -18.15 -5.64
CA VAL A 601 -10.22 -19.23 -5.62
C VAL A 601 -11.33 -18.91 -6.61
N TRP A 602 -11.63 -19.88 -7.46
CA TRP A 602 -12.57 -19.79 -8.55
C TRP A 602 -13.71 -20.80 -8.40
N ARG A 603 -14.91 -20.41 -8.83
CA ARG A 603 -16.07 -21.28 -8.98
C ARG A 603 -16.77 -20.95 -10.29
N ALA A 604 -16.98 -21.96 -11.14
CA ALA A 604 -17.68 -21.81 -12.42
C ALA A 604 -17.18 -20.62 -13.26
N GLY A 605 -15.85 -20.44 -13.35
CA GLY A 605 -15.22 -19.37 -14.11
C GLY A 605 -15.29 -17.97 -13.48
N ARG A 606 -15.79 -17.83 -12.25
CA ARG A 606 -15.80 -16.58 -11.48
C ARG A 606 -14.87 -16.64 -10.29
N ILE A 607 -14.28 -15.51 -9.94
CA ILE A 607 -13.44 -15.37 -8.76
C ILE A 607 -14.32 -15.21 -7.53
N VAL A 608 -14.05 -16.05 -6.54
CA VAL A 608 -14.71 -16.09 -5.26
C VAL A 608 -13.84 -15.44 -4.20
N TYR A 609 -12.54 -15.69 -4.22
CA TYR A 609 -11.56 -15.14 -3.27
C TYR A 609 -10.29 -14.74 -4.01
N ASP A 610 -9.73 -13.59 -3.70
CA ASP A 610 -8.48 -13.08 -4.29
C ASP A 610 -7.64 -12.37 -3.25
N GLY A 611 -6.32 -12.47 -3.39
CA GLY A 611 -5.39 -11.70 -2.59
C GLY A 611 -3.96 -12.13 -2.74
N ASP A 612 -3.11 -11.58 -1.88
CA ASP A 612 -1.71 -11.94 -1.76
C ASP A 612 -1.40 -12.46 -0.36
N THR A 613 -0.31 -13.22 -0.27
CA THR A 613 0.17 -13.75 1.00
C THR A 613 1.66 -14.00 1.00
N GLN A 614 2.25 -14.04 2.20
CA GLN A 614 3.67 -14.28 2.39
C GLN A 614 3.91 -15.47 3.32
N PHE A 615 4.86 -16.33 2.95
CA PHE A 615 5.31 -17.43 3.79
C PHE A 615 6.82 -17.37 4.00
N GLY A 616 7.25 -17.87 5.15
CA GLY A 616 8.66 -18.06 5.47
C GLY A 616 8.98 -19.51 5.82
N PHE A 617 10.17 -19.95 5.42
CA PHE A 617 10.81 -21.16 5.93
C PHE A 617 11.77 -20.80 7.06
N PHE A 618 11.58 -21.44 8.21
CA PHE A 618 12.31 -21.15 9.44
C PHE A 618 12.94 -22.41 10.01
N SER A 619 14.19 -22.31 10.44
CA SER A 619 14.78 -23.34 11.30
C SER A 619 14.14 -23.31 12.69
N SER A 620 14.22 -24.42 13.43
CA SER A 620 13.73 -24.47 14.82
C SER A 620 14.39 -23.42 15.72
N ALA A 621 15.65 -23.08 15.46
CA ALA A 621 16.37 -22.03 16.19
C ALA A 621 15.83 -20.63 15.90
N ALA A 622 15.40 -20.35 14.66
CA ALA A 622 14.78 -19.08 14.30
C ALA A 622 13.38 -18.95 14.95
N LEU A 623 12.59 -20.02 14.92
CA LEU A 623 11.27 -20.05 15.57
C LEU A 623 11.34 -19.87 17.09
N ALA A 624 12.37 -20.41 17.75
CA ALA A 624 12.56 -20.27 19.19
C ALA A 624 12.88 -18.82 19.64
N ARG A 625 13.28 -17.94 18.71
CA ARG A 625 13.64 -16.54 18.98
C ARG A 625 12.55 -15.54 18.57
N GLN A 626 11.36 -16.01 18.20
CA GLN A 626 10.25 -15.13 17.86
C GLN A 626 9.83 -14.31 19.08
N VAL A 627 9.75 -12.99 18.90
CA VAL A 627 9.39 -12.04 19.96
C VAL A 627 7.93 -11.55 19.89
N GLY A 628 7.16 -12.02 18.91
CA GLY A 628 5.82 -11.50 18.64
C GLY A 628 5.81 -10.27 17.72
N ILE A 629 4.66 -9.60 17.67
CA ILE A 629 4.45 -8.34 16.97
C ILE A 629 5.13 -7.22 17.76
N ARG A 630 6.08 -6.52 17.12
CA ARG A 630 6.74 -5.35 17.72
C ARG A 630 5.73 -4.21 17.90
N ASP A 631 5.90 -3.45 18.97
CA ASP A 631 5.10 -2.26 19.29
C ASP A 631 3.60 -2.54 19.43
N ALA A 632 3.21 -3.81 19.62
CA ALA A 632 1.83 -4.20 19.87
C ALA A 632 1.29 -3.62 21.18
N SER A 633 2.16 -3.43 22.19
CA SER A 633 1.80 -2.77 23.45
C SER A 633 1.28 -1.35 23.25
N ASP A 634 1.80 -0.65 22.24
CA ASP A 634 1.54 0.77 22.03
C ASP A 634 0.27 0.97 21.20
N ARG A 635 -0.12 -0.05 20.42
CA ARG A 635 -1.27 -0.04 19.51
C ARG A 635 -2.48 -0.79 20.05
N ARG A 636 -2.28 -1.74 20.96
CA ARG A 636 -3.35 -2.51 21.60
C ARG A 636 -4.14 -1.61 22.55
N TRP A 637 -5.46 -1.61 22.41
CA TRP A 637 -6.33 -0.94 23.37
C TRP A 637 -6.27 -1.65 24.73
N VAL A 638 -5.98 -0.89 25.77
CA VAL A 638 -6.05 -1.36 27.17
C VAL A 638 -7.32 -0.76 27.79
N PRO A 639 -8.36 -1.55 28.06
CA PRO A 639 -9.58 -1.04 28.67
C PRO A 639 -9.29 -0.40 30.04
N PRO A 640 -9.79 0.82 30.30
CA PRO A 640 -9.61 1.47 31.59
C PRO A 640 -10.41 0.74 32.70
N ALA A 641 -10.07 1.02 33.96
CA ALA A 641 -10.61 0.28 35.11
C ALA A 641 -12.13 0.33 35.24
N ASP A 642 -12.76 1.42 34.80
CA ASP A 642 -14.22 1.59 34.76
C ASP A 642 -14.87 0.72 33.68
N GLU A 643 -14.26 0.58 32.50
CA GLU A 643 -14.69 -0.37 31.46
C GLU A 643 -14.58 -1.81 31.95
N VAL A 644 -13.46 -2.16 32.59
CA VAL A 644 -13.28 -3.48 33.19
C VAL A 644 -14.34 -3.74 34.27
N GLY A 645 -14.65 -2.75 35.10
CA GLY A 645 -15.65 -2.86 36.17
C GLY A 645 -17.08 -3.09 35.70
N ARG A 646 -17.42 -2.70 34.47
CA ARG A 646 -18.75 -2.88 33.85
C ARG A 646 -18.78 -3.97 32.77
N ALA A 647 -17.67 -4.65 32.54
CA ALA A 647 -17.58 -5.70 31.52
C ALA A 647 -18.42 -6.92 31.89
N ARG A 648 -19.05 -7.53 30.88
CA ARG A 648 -19.74 -8.81 31.00
C ARG A 648 -18.73 -9.94 30.82
N ARG A 649 -18.89 -11.00 31.61
CA ARG A 649 -18.10 -12.22 31.55
C ARG A 649 -19.02 -13.43 31.49
N PHE A 650 -18.80 -14.33 30.54
CA PHE A 650 -19.60 -15.54 30.38
C PHE A 650 -18.87 -16.62 29.58
N ALA A 651 -19.09 -17.88 29.93
CA ALA A 651 -18.59 -19.04 29.18
C ALA A 651 -19.48 -19.31 27.96
N LEU A 652 -18.89 -19.85 26.89
CA LEU A 652 -19.63 -20.27 25.70
C LEU A 652 -20.00 -21.75 25.80
N ASP A 653 -21.27 -22.07 25.51
CA ASP A 653 -21.79 -23.44 25.63
C ASP A 653 -21.14 -24.40 24.63
N THR A 654 -20.57 -25.49 25.14
CA THR A 654 -20.07 -26.58 24.31
C THR A 654 -21.23 -27.28 23.63
N SER A 655 -21.18 -27.39 22.30
CA SER A 655 -22.23 -28.03 21.53
C SER A 655 -21.67 -28.81 20.36
N ALA A 656 -22.37 -29.88 19.98
CA ALA A 656 -21.97 -30.78 18.91
C ALA A 656 -22.10 -30.12 17.52
N PRO A 657 -21.25 -30.50 16.54
CA PRO A 657 -20.18 -31.49 16.67
C PRO A 657 -19.00 -31.00 17.53
N VAL A 658 -18.47 -31.87 18.38
CA VAL A 658 -17.33 -31.56 19.28
C VAL A 658 -15.99 -31.67 18.56
N THR A 659 -15.91 -32.59 17.61
CA THR A 659 -14.77 -32.81 16.71
C THR A 659 -15.27 -32.98 15.27
N PRO A 660 -14.42 -32.85 14.24
CA PRO A 660 -14.83 -33.03 12.84
C PRO A 660 -15.51 -34.38 12.53
N ASP A 661 -15.09 -35.45 13.21
CA ASP A 661 -15.59 -36.82 12.99
C ASP A 661 -16.87 -37.12 13.79
N ASP A 662 -17.33 -36.18 14.62
CA ASP A 662 -18.54 -36.33 15.41
C ASP A 662 -19.77 -36.42 14.48
N PRO A 663 -20.50 -37.55 14.47
CA PRO A 663 -21.71 -37.69 13.67
C PRO A 663 -22.87 -36.87 14.25
N ASP A 664 -22.79 -36.50 15.53
CA ASP A 664 -23.78 -35.68 16.19
C ASP A 664 -23.61 -34.21 15.77
N GLY A 665 -24.68 -33.65 15.23
CA GLY A 665 -24.69 -32.28 14.75
C GLY A 665 -26.02 -31.96 14.11
N ARG A 666 -26.55 -30.77 14.35
CA ARG A 666 -27.72 -30.31 13.63
C ARG A 666 -27.32 -30.04 12.18
N ALA A 667 -28.22 -30.33 11.24
CA ALA A 667 -28.09 -29.81 9.90
C ALA A 667 -27.99 -28.27 9.96
N PRO A 668 -27.27 -27.63 9.03
CA PRO A 668 -27.18 -26.17 9.00
C PRO A 668 -28.57 -25.53 8.98
N ASP A 669 -28.90 -24.77 10.03
CA ASP A 669 -30.17 -24.06 10.14
C ASP A 669 -30.10 -22.63 9.58
N ASN A 670 -28.89 -22.18 9.23
CA ASN A 670 -28.58 -20.83 8.74
C ASN A 670 -29.06 -19.73 9.69
N GLY A 671 -29.14 -20.01 11.00
CA GLY A 671 -29.47 -19.00 11.99
C GLY A 671 -28.27 -18.13 12.38
N LEU A 672 -28.55 -17.08 13.16
CA LEU A 672 -27.53 -16.35 13.91
C LEU A 672 -27.07 -17.17 15.12
N VAL A 673 -26.28 -18.20 14.85
CA VAL A 673 -25.74 -19.12 15.86
C VAL A 673 -24.23 -19.15 15.75
N LEU A 674 -23.55 -19.20 16.90
CA LEU A 674 -22.11 -19.41 16.92
C LEU A 674 -21.74 -20.83 16.47
N PRO A 675 -20.52 -21.02 15.93
CA PRO A 675 -20.04 -22.35 15.57
C PRO A 675 -20.02 -23.29 16.77
N ALA A 676 -20.26 -24.58 16.48
CA ALA A 676 -20.10 -25.69 17.40
C ALA A 676 -18.63 -25.89 17.80
N HIS A 677 -18.40 -26.70 18.83
CA HIS A 677 -17.09 -26.82 19.47
C HIS A 677 -15.98 -27.25 18.50
N ALA A 678 -16.28 -28.09 17.49
CA ALA A 678 -15.30 -28.51 16.48
C ALA A 678 -14.62 -27.34 15.73
N LEU A 679 -15.29 -26.19 15.59
CA LEU A 679 -14.80 -25.00 14.89
C LEU A 679 -14.69 -23.76 15.80
N ARG A 680 -15.10 -23.87 17.07
CA ARG A 680 -15.10 -22.75 18.00
C ARG A 680 -13.69 -22.50 18.54
N MET A 681 -13.20 -21.27 18.37
CA MET A 681 -11.84 -20.85 18.71
C MET A 681 -11.77 -19.92 19.92
N VAL A 682 -12.89 -19.80 20.65
CA VAL A 682 -13.03 -19.08 21.91
C VAL A 682 -13.86 -19.95 22.86
N ASP A 683 -13.43 -20.11 24.10
CA ASP A 683 -14.15 -20.89 25.13
C ASP A 683 -14.97 -19.98 26.04
N GLU A 684 -14.44 -18.80 26.34
CA GLU A 684 -15.00 -17.87 27.31
C GLU A 684 -14.79 -16.43 26.85
N ILE A 685 -15.76 -15.56 27.16
CA ILE A 685 -15.64 -14.12 27.03
C ILE A 685 -15.29 -13.56 28.41
N GLU A 686 -14.06 -13.07 28.55
CA GLU A 686 -13.57 -12.52 29.82
C GLU A 686 -13.96 -11.06 30.00
N LEU A 687 -13.95 -10.29 28.90
CA LEU A 687 -14.35 -8.89 28.91
C LEU A 687 -15.23 -8.62 27.69
N PHE A 688 -16.48 -8.23 27.92
CA PHE A 688 -17.30 -7.65 26.87
C PHE A 688 -17.96 -6.36 27.34
N VAL A 689 -17.62 -5.28 26.66
CA VAL A 689 -18.14 -3.94 26.93
C VAL A 689 -18.78 -3.43 25.63
N PRO A 690 -20.11 -3.57 25.46
CA PRO A 690 -20.79 -3.24 24.20
C PRO A 690 -20.60 -1.80 23.72
N ASN A 691 -20.36 -0.88 24.65
CA ASN A 691 -20.06 0.53 24.41
C ASN A 691 -18.70 0.92 25.03
N GLY A 692 -17.72 0.02 24.93
CA GLY A 692 -16.33 0.26 25.32
C GLY A 692 -15.45 0.51 24.11
N GLY A 693 -14.14 0.56 24.33
CA GLY A 693 -13.17 0.86 23.28
C GLY A 693 -13.06 2.36 22.98
N PRO A 694 -12.05 2.79 22.22
CA PRO A 694 -11.72 4.19 21.99
C PRO A 694 -12.87 5.00 21.37
N ASN A 695 -13.71 4.36 20.54
CA ASN A 695 -14.84 5.01 19.87
C ASN A 695 -16.18 4.76 20.59
N GLY A 696 -16.19 4.06 21.72
CA GLY A 696 -17.41 3.67 22.43
C GLY A 696 -18.34 2.74 21.64
N LEU A 697 -17.81 2.05 20.61
CA LEU A 697 -18.58 1.17 19.72
C LEU A 697 -18.55 -0.31 20.14
N GLY A 698 -17.65 -0.67 21.06
CA GLY A 698 -17.51 -2.03 21.56
C GLY A 698 -16.05 -2.44 21.77
N PHE A 699 -15.82 -3.14 22.87
CA PHE A 699 -14.58 -3.90 23.10
C PHE A 699 -14.93 -5.30 23.58
N ILE A 700 -14.30 -6.32 23.02
CA ILE A 700 -14.51 -7.71 23.40
C ILE A 700 -13.18 -8.47 23.45
N ARG A 701 -12.98 -9.23 24.53
CA ARG A 701 -11.86 -10.15 24.74
C ARG A 701 -12.38 -11.55 25.01
N GLY A 702 -12.03 -12.47 24.12
CA GLY A 702 -12.23 -13.90 24.28
C GLY A 702 -10.96 -14.61 24.70
N VAL A 703 -11.11 -15.76 25.33
CA VAL A 703 -10.00 -16.64 25.68
C VAL A 703 -10.29 -18.08 25.26
N LYS A 704 -9.24 -18.79 24.87
CA LYS A 704 -9.25 -20.22 24.62
C LYS A 704 -8.15 -20.90 25.41
N GLN A 705 -8.47 -22.00 26.08
CA GLN A 705 -7.47 -22.87 26.67
C GLN A 705 -6.90 -23.77 25.57
N VAL A 706 -5.58 -23.84 25.47
CA VAL A 706 -4.92 -24.69 24.49
C VAL A 706 -4.98 -26.13 25.02
N ASP A 707 -5.72 -26.98 24.31
CA ASP A 707 -5.68 -28.42 24.53
C ASP A 707 -4.73 -29.07 23.51
N PRO A 708 -3.61 -29.69 23.94
CA PRO A 708 -2.67 -30.38 23.06
C PRO A 708 -3.30 -31.47 22.19
N HIS A 709 -4.49 -31.96 22.57
CA HIS A 709 -5.21 -33.03 21.89
C HIS A 709 -6.26 -32.52 20.89
N GLU A 710 -6.35 -31.21 20.64
CA GLU A 710 -7.24 -30.69 19.62
C GLU A 710 -6.89 -31.26 18.24
N TRP A 711 -7.94 -31.64 17.49
CA TRP A 711 -7.83 -32.35 16.21
C TRP A 711 -6.91 -31.64 15.22
N PHE A 712 -6.90 -30.30 15.24
CA PHE A 712 -6.11 -29.51 14.30
C PHE A 712 -4.62 -29.62 14.54
N PHE A 713 -4.13 -29.94 15.76
CA PHE A 713 -2.69 -30.17 15.97
C PHE A 713 -2.21 -31.45 15.31
N ALA A 714 -3.06 -32.48 15.24
CA ALA A 714 -2.75 -33.71 14.52
C ALA A 714 -2.88 -33.53 13.00
N ALA A 715 -3.87 -32.75 12.56
CA ALA A 715 -4.15 -32.52 11.14
C ALA A 715 -3.20 -31.51 10.49
N HIS A 716 -2.85 -30.43 11.21
CA HIS A 716 -2.06 -29.33 10.67
C HIS A 716 -0.56 -29.57 10.91
N PHE A 717 0.10 -30.01 9.85
CA PHE A 717 1.52 -30.40 9.81
C PHE A 717 1.87 -31.45 10.88
N TYR A 718 1.49 -32.71 10.69
CA TYR A 718 1.61 -33.76 11.70
C TYR A 718 3.02 -33.98 12.30
N GLN A 719 4.09 -33.55 11.61
CA GLN A 719 5.48 -33.61 12.10
C GLN A 719 5.99 -32.30 12.73
N ASP A 720 5.18 -31.24 12.68
CA ASP A 720 5.42 -29.88 13.16
C ASP A 720 4.11 -29.25 13.66
N PRO A 721 3.49 -29.83 14.73
CA PRO A 721 2.14 -29.50 15.14
C PRO A 721 2.02 -28.03 15.58
N VAL A 722 1.12 -27.31 14.93
CA VAL A 722 0.85 -25.89 15.16
C VAL A 722 -0.60 -25.58 14.83
N CYS A 723 -1.24 -24.66 15.55
CA CYS A 723 -2.60 -24.22 15.22
C CYS A 723 -2.58 -23.54 13.84
N PRO A 724 -3.51 -23.87 12.93
CA PRO A 724 -3.71 -23.12 11.70
C PRO A 724 -3.91 -21.63 11.96
N GLY A 725 -3.20 -20.78 11.21
CA GLY A 725 -3.37 -19.32 11.29
C GLY A 725 -4.81 -18.89 10.98
N SER A 726 -5.43 -19.58 10.03
CA SER A 726 -6.83 -19.41 9.61
C SER A 726 -7.84 -19.59 10.74
N LEU A 727 -7.67 -20.61 11.60
CA LEU A 727 -8.48 -20.80 12.80
C LEU A 727 -8.25 -19.68 13.83
N GLY A 728 -7.03 -19.17 13.91
CA GLY A 728 -6.75 -17.94 14.68
C GLY A 728 -7.53 -16.73 14.15
N LEU A 729 -7.65 -16.56 12.84
CA LEU A 729 -8.45 -15.46 12.26
C LEU A 729 -9.95 -15.64 12.51
N GLU A 730 -10.45 -16.86 12.45
CA GLU A 730 -11.86 -17.18 12.76
C GLU A 730 -12.22 -16.79 14.20
N SER A 731 -11.26 -16.83 15.14
CA SER A 731 -11.51 -16.39 16.52
C SER A 731 -11.94 -14.91 16.61
N PHE A 732 -11.39 -14.01 15.78
CA PHE A 732 -11.81 -12.62 15.73
C PHE A 732 -13.23 -12.47 15.17
N LEU A 733 -13.56 -13.24 14.12
CA LEU A 733 -14.92 -13.27 13.56
C LEU A 733 -15.94 -13.78 14.57
N GLN A 734 -15.58 -14.76 15.40
CA GLN A 734 -16.46 -15.25 16.47
C GLN A 734 -16.74 -14.16 17.53
N LEU A 735 -15.75 -13.31 17.84
CA LEU A 735 -15.96 -12.15 18.72
C LEU A 735 -16.86 -11.09 18.06
N LEU A 736 -16.68 -10.82 16.77
CA LEU A 736 -17.56 -9.92 16.02
C LEU A 736 -19.00 -10.48 15.91
N LYS A 737 -19.16 -11.80 15.71
CA LYS A 737 -20.47 -12.48 15.73
C LYS A 737 -21.18 -12.27 17.08
N LEU A 738 -20.46 -12.39 18.20
CA LEU A 738 -21.00 -12.11 19.54
C LEU A 738 -21.40 -10.65 19.75
N ALA A 739 -20.55 -9.71 19.32
CA ALA A 739 -20.88 -8.29 19.39
C ALA A 739 -22.10 -7.94 18.53
N ALA A 740 -22.23 -8.55 17.34
CA ALA A 740 -23.39 -8.39 16.48
C ALA A 740 -24.67 -9.01 17.08
N LEU A 741 -24.57 -10.17 17.73
CA LEU A 741 -25.69 -10.80 18.44
C LEU A 741 -26.20 -9.94 19.58
N ASP A 742 -25.30 -9.37 20.39
CA ASP A 742 -25.68 -8.45 21.47
C ASP A 742 -26.40 -7.21 20.92
N ARG A 743 -25.90 -6.68 19.80
CA ARG A 743 -26.42 -5.44 19.22
C ARG A 743 -27.75 -5.60 18.49
N TRP A 744 -27.90 -6.67 17.71
CA TRP A 744 -29.05 -6.82 16.80
C TRP A 744 -29.84 -8.11 16.98
N GLY A 745 -29.30 -9.11 17.69
CA GLY A 745 -29.80 -10.48 17.72
C GLY A 745 -31.30 -10.59 18.01
N GLU A 746 -31.82 -9.90 19.02
CA GLU A 746 -33.25 -9.96 19.37
C GLU A 746 -34.17 -9.57 18.20
N ARG A 747 -33.75 -8.64 17.34
CA ARG A 747 -34.54 -8.14 16.21
C ARG A 747 -34.46 -9.03 14.97
N VAL A 748 -33.33 -9.70 14.77
CA VAL A 748 -32.97 -10.30 13.47
C VAL A 748 -32.64 -11.80 13.51
N GLN A 749 -32.64 -12.43 14.69
CA GLN A 749 -32.33 -13.85 14.90
C GLN A 749 -33.15 -14.85 14.07
N HIS A 750 -34.35 -14.46 13.63
CA HIS A 750 -35.24 -15.33 12.84
C HIS A 750 -35.24 -15.00 11.34
N THR A 751 -34.54 -13.94 10.95
CA THR A 751 -34.59 -13.41 9.58
C THR A 751 -33.22 -13.27 8.95
N HIS A 752 -32.12 -13.42 9.68
CA HIS A 752 -30.77 -13.23 9.16
C HIS A 752 -29.84 -14.39 9.54
N ARG A 753 -28.71 -14.48 8.83
CA ARG A 753 -27.54 -15.32 9.11
C ARG A 753 -26.27 -14.45 9.08
N PHE A 754 -25.14 -15.03 9.45
CA PHE A 754 -23.82 -14.41 9.26
C PHE A 754 -23.29 -14.69 7.85
N GLU A 755 -22.63 -13.71 7.22
CA GLU A 755 -21.66 -14.01 6.17
C GLU A 755 -20.40 -14.66 6.80
N PRO A 756 -19.59 -15.44 6.03
CA PRO A 756 -18.34 -16.00 6.52
C PRO A 756 -17.36 -14.92 7.03
N ILE A 757 -17.27 -13.85 6.25
CA ILE A 757 -16.61 -12.57 6.49
C ILE A 757 -17.34 -11.56 5.60
N ALA A 758 -17.34 -10.28 5.93
CA ALA A 758 -18.02 -9.26 5.14
C ALA A 758 -17.58 -9.28 3.66
N LEU A 759 -18.49 -9.69 2.77
CA LEU A 759 -18.20 -9.80 1.34
C LEU A 759 -17.88 -8.43 0.74
N GLY A 760 -16.90 -8.40 -0.16
CA GLY A 760 -16.44 -7.21 -0.88
C GLY A 760 -15.51 -6.30 -0.07
N HIS A 761 -15.23 -6.63 1.19
CA HIS A 761 -14.28 -5.88 2.01
C HIS A 761 -12.92 -6.55 2.01
N THR A 762 -11.88 -5.76 1.78
CA THR A 762 -10.50 -6.19 1.90
C THR A 762 -10.14 -6.33 3.37
N HIS A 763 -9.58 -7.47 3.74
CA HIS A 763 -9.07 -7.73 5.08
C HIS A 763 -7.56 -8.02 5.04
N THR A 764 -6.86 -7.58 6.09
CA THR A 764 -5.40 -7.75 6.21
C THR A 764 -5.05 -8.42 7.53
N TRP A 765 -4.10 -9.35 7.49
CA TRP A 765 -3.60 -10.03 8.69
C TRP A 765 -2.07 -10.11 8.70
N ILE A 766 -1.51 -10.16 9.91
CA ILE A 766 -0.08 -10.30 10.15
C ILE A 766 0.15 -11.41 11.18
N TYR A 767 1.17 -12.24 10.95
CA TYR A 767 1.64 -13.25 11.89
C TYR A 767 3.11 -13.05 12.25
N ARG A 768 3.41 -12.94 13.54
CA ARG A 768 4.78 -12.84 14.10
C ARG A 768 5.00 -13.82 15.26
N GLY A 769 4.36 -14.98 15.20
CA GLY A 769 4.52 -16.06 16.16
C GLY A 769 3.65 -17.27 15.79
N GLN A 770 3.47 -18.20 16.73
CA GLN A 770 2.74 -19.44 16.50
C GLN A 770 2.10 -19.98 17.78
N ILE A 771 0.99 -20.72 17.64
CA ILE A 771 0.34 -21.43 18.75
C ILE A 771 0.71 -22.91 18.61
N VAL A 772 1.44 -23.46 19.56
CA VAL A 772 1.91 -24.87 19.56
C VAL A 772 1.36 -25.60 20.79
N PRO A 773 1.34 -26.95 20.81
CA PRO A 773 0.70 -27.73 21.88
C PRO A 773 1.24 -27.46 23.30
N ARG A 774 2.44 -26.89 23.45
CA ARG A 774 3.01 -26.54 24.77
C ARG A 774 2.48 -25.24 25.36
N HIS A 775 1.84 -24.39 24.55
CA HIS A 775 1.21 -23.18 25.05
C HIS A 775 -0.02 -23.53 25.87
N ARG A 776 -0.48 -22.59 26.71
CA ARG A 776 -1.58 -22.86 27.64
C ARG A 776 -2.82 -22.06 27.30
N ARG A 777 -2.63 -20.81 26.88
CA ARG A 777 -3.73 -19.86 26.79
C ARG A 777 -3.57 -18.97 25.57
N VAL A 778 -4.68 -18.82 24.85
CA VAL A 778 -4.85 -17.87 23.75
C VAL A 778 -5.83 -16.80 24.20
N GLU A 779 -5.47 -15.54 23.97
CA GLU A 779 -6.31 -14.38 24.22
C GLU A 779 -6.54 -13.65 22.91
N VAL A 780 -7.79 -13.36 22.59
CA VAL A 780 -8.21 -12.71 21.36
C VAL A 780 -8.96 -11.46 21.74
N GLU A 781 -8.62 -10.34 21.13
CA GLU A 781 -9.27 -9.06 21.39
C GLU A 781 -9.71 -8.39 20.12
N VAL A 782 -10.88 -7.77 20.17
CA VAL A 782 -11.39 -6.92 19.11
C VAL A 782 -11.86 -5.60 19.70
N VAL A 783 -11.36 -4.52 19.12
CA VAL A 783 -11.94 -3.18 19.23
C VAL A 783 -12.87 -2.99 18.04
N VAL A 784 -14.14 -2.66 18.30
CA VAL A 784 -15.08 -2.32 17.24
C VAL A 784 -14.75 -0.92 16.73
N THR A 785 -14.45 -0.82 15.43
CA THR A 785 -14.03 0.41 14.76
C THR A 785 -15.14 1.00 13.90
N GLY A 786 -16.09 0.19 13.45
CA GLY A 786 -17.21 0.62 12.61
C GLY A 786 -18.48 -0.18 12.85
N VAL A 787 -19.62 0.49 12.68
CA VAL A 787 -20.95 -0.11 12.73
C VAL A 787 -21.81 0.51 11.64
N GLU A 788 -22.38 -0.32 10.79
CA GLU A 788 -23.33 0.07 9.76
C GLU A 788 -24.70 -0.50 10.10
N GLU A 789 -25.68 0.40 10.25
CA GLU A 789 -27.07 0.03 10.47
C GLU A 789 -27.79 -0.13 9.13
N GLY A 790 -28.77 -1.03 9.06
CA GLY A 790 -29.55 -1.24 7.84
C GLY A 790 -30.30 -2.56 7.82
N PRO A 791 -30.87 -2.94 6.66
CA PRO A 791 -31.47 -4.26 6.45
C PRO A 791 -30.41 -5.38 6.37
N THR A 792 -29.13 -5.05 6.18
CA THR A 792 -27.99 -5.98 6.24
C THR A 792 -26.89 -5.37 7.10
N PRO A 793 -27.09 -5.33 8.43
CA PRO A 793 -26.19 -4.58 9.32
C PRO A 793 -24.80 -5.21 9.36
N MET A 794 -23.77 -4.39 9.59
CA MET A 794 -22.37 -4.81 9.57
C MET A 794 -21.60 -4.22 10.75
N ILE A 795 -20.66 -5.00 11.28
CA ILE A 795 -19.71 -4.58 12.31
C ILE A 795 -18.28 -4.82 11.83
N THR A 796 -17.40 -3.83 12.03
CA THR A 796 -15.99 -3.89 11.65
C THR A 796 -15.12 -3.68 12.89
N GLY A 797 -14.01 -4.39 12.98
CA GLY A 797 -13.07 -4.25 14.09
C GLY A 797 -11.62 -4.60 13.76
N ASP A 798 -10.75 -4.10 14.62
CA ASP A 798 -9.31 -4.37 14.62
C ASP A 798 -8.96 -5.17 15.87
N GLY A 799 -7.95 -6.04 15.78
CA GLY A 799 -7.71 -6.99 16.86
C GLY A 799 -6.30 -7.55 16.95
N PHE A 800 -5.95 -7.97 18.17
CA PHE A 800 -4.73 -8.72 18.47
C PHE A 800 -5.07 -10.09 19.04
N LEU A 801 -4.27 -11.10 18.66
CA LEU A 801 -4.27 -12.41 19.31
C LEU A 801 -2.92 -12.60 20.00
N SER A 802 -2.98 -12.94 21.28
CA SER A 802 -1.82 -13.26 22.10
C SER A 802 -1.82 -14.72 22.51
N VAL A 803 -0.64 -15.33 22.59
CA VAL A 803 -0.45 -16.66 23.18
C VAL A 803 0.47 -16.55 24.38
N ASP A 804 0.03 -17.06 25.53
CA ASP A 804 0.73 -16.95 26.83
C ASP A 804 1.25 -15.50 27.09
N GLY A 805 0.44 -14.49 26.75
CA GLY A 805 0.74 -13.07 26.94
C GLY A 805 1.55 -12.39 25.82
N THR A 806 2.04 -13.13 24.82
CA THR A 806 2.81 -12.58 23.70
C THR A 806 1.89 -12.31 22.51
N PRO A 807 1.74 -11.05 22.03
CA PRO A 807 0.97 -10.73 20.83
C PRO A 807 1.63 -11.34 19.58
N ILE A 808 0.92 -12.20 18.88
CA ILE A 808 1.45 -12.93 17.73
C ILE A 808 0.68 -12.67 16.45
N TYR A 809 -0.64 -12.45 16.51
CA TYR A 809 -1.44 -12.11 15.32
C TYR A 809 -2.06 -10.73 15.47
N GLU A 810 -2.21 -10.06 14.33
CA GLU A 810 -2.92 -8.79 14.20
C GLU A 810 -3.82 -8.85 12.98
N VAL A 811 -5.03 -8.31 13.12
CA VAL A 811 -6.00 -8.11 12.04
C VAL A 811 -6.47 -6.67 12.03
N GLN A 812 -6.66 -6.13 10.82
CA GLN A 812 -7.15 -4.78 10.60
C GLN A 812 -8.33 -4.80 9.62
N ALA A 813 -9.32 -3.94 9.87
CA ALA A 813 -10.53 -3.77 9.08
C ALA A 813 -11.30 -5.08 8.84
N PHE A 814 -11.33 -5.97 9.84
CA PHE A 814 -12.04 -7.25 9.74
C PHE A 814 -13.55 -7.04 9.96
N GLY A 815 -14.39 -7.50 9.02
CA GLY A 815 -15.82 -7.21 9.01
C GLY A 815 -16.72 -8.45 9.16
N MET A 816 -17.86 -8.29 9.82
CA MET A 816 -18.92 -9.29 9.94
C MET A 816 -20.26 -8.66 9.57
N ARG A 817 -20.92 -9.21 8.54
CA ARG A 817 -22.22 -8.73 8.05
C ARG A 817 -23.32 -9.75 8.31
N LEU A 818 -24.50 -9.25 8.64
CA LEU A 818 -25.72 -10.04 8.78
C LEU A 818 -26.56 -9.87 7.51
N VAL A 819 -27.04 -10.99 6.98
CA VAL A 819 -27.74 -11.06 5.70
C VAL A 819 -28.99 -11.92 5.83
N VAL A 820 -30.05 -11.55 5.10
CA VAL A 820 -31.36 -12.24 5.11
C VAL A 820 -31.28 -13.62 4.47
#